data_AF-A0A3D5BG86-F1
#
_entry.id   AF-A0A3D5BG86-F1
#
_cell.length_a   1.000
_cell.length_b   1.000
_cell.length_c   1.000
_cell.angle_alpha   90.00
_cell.angle_beta   90.00
_cell.angle_gamma   90.00
#
_symmetry.space_group_name_H-M   'P 1'
#
loop_
_entity.id
_entity.type
_entity.pdbx_description
1 polymer ?
#
loop_
_entity_poly.entity_id
_entity_poly.type
_entity_poly.pdbx_seq_one_letter_code
_entity_poly.pdbx_strand_id
1 'polypeptide(L)'
;MSTASAQHQRLRQQEVYLDNNATTPVLPCAAAAVMHHMQTCFGNPSSSHSTGIKAKVELEATRALARKVIGASSGQIVFTSGATEGIQTSIVAALQAAKSRGQTGPEVLLLYGATEHKAVPESLKHWNQVLQLGATVKAIPVNSQGLLDLDFIRRHLPQTALICTMAANNETGVKQDLALLEKVIRSANPDVLWMVDCVQALGKMQLDIANTSIDYAPFSGHKLYAPKGIGFLYVRQEAPYQPFIAGGGQEAGLRSGTENLPGIAALHAIFTELDKKDGSVFQPEPVLWQYREALLSALRAVFPTLVLNSDAPFIVPTTLNFSVPGFYSKDIMDLFDAAGIRISSGSACSSKVPSSFVLDAMGLESWRSQGAIRLSFGPAMTAAECETACHAIRRLAVIVQRCCLVLSDAEPLSDNAVSGLTQLKHEDMCSYLLVCAKSQQAVIIDPVMALANRLANMVQGQGLQLVAILDTHLHQDHRSARDDLTALLGLQQEGATDVLGWPFSQAVIECGDYQLSKIATPGHSAESRSYLLSQQGLRVAAFVGDLLLPGGVGRLDLADSDPAAFQQSLKTLNRMVTPDTLLLSSHDYAQRFFTTFAIATKEQPLLGALLTENDNPPGWLHTLQQQSAALCQASQYQCGVVEVSWSDAKAVVDTPELQAFLQEQSDVMVVDVREPYEQSAGALGPYLPEGTVVQQWPLSRLCDALLSGALRKEQRLLLVCRSGNRSLVAAKVLNRAGFSEVYNLKGGFAMLS
;
A
#
# COMPACT_ATOMS: atom_id res chain seq x y z
N MET A 1 -1.99 -26.54 29.42
CA MET A 1 -2.41 -25.82 28.20
C MET A 1 -3.78 -26.37 27.82
N SER A 2 -4.83 -25.54 27.94
CA SER A 2 -6.21 -25.99 27.77
C SER A 2 -6.51 -26.33 26.31
N THR A 3 -7.46 -27.23 26.09
CA THR A 3 -7.98 -27.64 24.78
C THR A 3 -8.41 -26.46 23.89
N ALA A 4 -8.75 -25.32 24.48
CA ALA A 4 -9.04 -24.07 23.77
C ALA A 4 -7.81 -23.45 23.06
N SER A 5 -6.60 -23.58 23.62
CA SER A 5 -5.38 -23.08 22.96
C SER A 5 -4.97 -23.96 21.78
N ALA A 6 -5.26 -25.26 21.85
CA ALA A 6 -5.02 -26.20 20.75
C ALA A 6 -6.06 -26.06 19.61
N GLN A 7 -7.31 -25.68 19.91
CA GLN A 7 -8.32 -25.33 18.90
C GLN A 7 -8.02 -23.97 18.23
N HIS A 8 -7.61 -22.95 18.98
CA HIS A 8 -7.15 -21.66 18.43
C HIS A 8 -5.89 -21.81 17.56
N GLN A 9 -5.05 -22.83 17.79
CA GLN A 9 -3.92 -23.15 16.93
C GLN A 9 -4.30 -23.90 15.65
N ARG A 10 -5.44 -24.61 15.61
CA ARG A 10 -5.88 -25.38 14.44
C ARG A 10 -6.70 -24.57 13.42
N LEU A 11 -7.30 -23.44 13.82
CA LEU A 11 -8.15 -22.61 12.95
C LEU A 11 -7.37 -21.52 12.19
N ARG A 12 -6.12 -21.25 12.55
CA ARG A 12 -5.26 -20.38 11.75
C ARG A 12 -4.76 -21.15 10.53
N GLN A 13 -5.14 -20.72 9.33
CA GLN A 13 -4.39 -21.09 8.13
C GLN A 13 -2.90 -20.88 8.43
N GLN A 14 -2.04 -21.84 8.10
CA GLN A 14 -0.60 -21.71 8.30
C GLN A 14 -0.13 -20.44 7.57
N GLU A 15 0.24 -19.42 8.35
CA GLU A 15 0.69 -18.14 7.81
C GLU A 15 1.95 -18.33 6.96
N VAL A 16 1.91 -17.82 5.73
CA VAL A 16 3.06 -17.78 4.82
C VAL A 16 3.66 -16.37 4.89
N TYR A 17 4.79 -16.22 5.58
CA TYR A 17 5.42 -14.91 5.76
C TYR A 17 6.49 -14.63 4.69
N LEU A 18 6.18 -13.74 3.75
CA LEU A 18 7.05 -13.31 2.64
C LEU A 18 7.31 -11.80 2.66
N ASP A 19 7.51 -11.23 3.85
CA ASP A 19 7.92 -9.84 4.06
C ASP A 19 9.23 -9.71 4.88
N ASN A 20 10.18 -10.61 4.63
CA ASN A 20 11.44 -10.70 5.38
C ASN A 20 12.37 -9.48 5.16
N ASN A 21 12.19 -8.71 4.09
CA ASN A 21 12.89 -7.44 3.92
C ASN A 21 12.39 -6.36 4.89
N ALA A 22 11.16 -6.45 5.44
CA ALA A 22 10.67 -5.58 6.50
C ALA A 22 11.19 -6.01 7.87
N THR A 23 11.00 -7.27 8.24
CA THR A 23 11.56 -7.87 9.47
C THR A 23 11.54 -9.38 9.34
N THR A 24 12.40 -10.07 10.07
CA THR A 24 12.42 -11.54 10.13
C THR A 24 11.94 -12.04 11.50
N PRO A 25 11.34 -13.24 11.61
CA PRO A 25 11.15 -13.89 12.90
C PRO A 25 12.51 -14.14 13.58
N VAL A 26 12.53 -14.25 14.92
CA VAL A 26 13.78 -14.56 15.64
C VAL A 26 14.04 -16.07 15.53
N LEU A 27 15.25 -16.46 15.11
CA LEU A 27 15.61 -17.87 15.02
C LEU A 27 15.67 -18.50 16.43
N PRO A 28 15.32 -19.80 16.58
CA PRO A 28 15.33 -20.47 17.88
C PRO A 28 16.67 -20.39 18.62
N CYS A 29 17.80 -20.49 17.90
CA CYS A 29 19.14 -20.37 18.49
C CYS A 29 19.39 -18.96 19.09
N ALA A 30 18.97 -17.91 18.38
CA ALA A 30 19.08 -16.53 18.86
C ALA A 30 18.15 -16.27 20.05
N ALA A 31 16.93 -16.80 20.02
CA ALA A 31 15.99 -16.70 21.15
C ALA A 31 16.51 -17.41 22.40
N ALA A 32 17.09 -18.60 22.25
CA ALA A 32 17.72 -19.35 23.35
C ALA A 32 18.91 -18.59 23.93
N ALA A 33 19.76 -17.98 23.07
CA ALA A 33 20.89 -17.17 23.51
C ALA A 33 20.45 -15.94 24.32
N VAL A 34 19.39 -15.24 23.87
CA VAL A 34 18.78 -14.12 24.60
C VAL A 34 18.29 -14.57 25.98
N MET A 35 17.49 -15.63 26.05
CA MET A 35 16.94 -16.14 27.31
C MET A 35 18.05 -16.52 28.30
N HIS A 36 19.08 -17.21 27.81
CA HIS A 36 20.23 -17.59 28.63
C HIS A 36 20.98 -16.38 29.20
N HIS A 37 21.18 -15.33 28.42
CA HIS A 37 21.86 -14.12 28.87
C HIS A 37 20.97 -13.19 29.70
N MET A 38 19.65 -13.30 29.61
CA MET A 38 18.74 -12.61 30.52
C MET A 38 18.68 -13.27 31.90
N GLN A 39 18.73 -14.60 31.97
CA GLN A 39 18.48 -15.35 33.21
C GLN A 39 19.74 -15.87 33.90
N THR A 40 20.73 -16.33 33.13
CA THR A 40 21.89 -17.05 33.66
C THR A 40 23.20 -16.27 33.49
N CYS A 41 23.49 -15.77 32.28
CA CYS A 41 24.70 -15.00 31.96
C CYS A 41 24.41 -13.48 31.88
N PHE A 42 23.76 -12.93 32.91
CA PHE A 42 23.29 -11.53 32.96
C PHE A 42 24.37 -10.48 33.30
N GLY A 43 25.64 -10.87 33.29
CA GLY A 43 26.74 -10.02 33.78
C GLY A 43 26.88 -8.70 33.02
N ASN A 44 27.30 -7.65 33.73
CA ASN A 44 27.74 -6.41 33.11
C ASN A 44 29.19 -6.56 32.62
N PRO A 45 29.50 -6.38 31.32
CA PRO A 45 30.86 -6.49 30.78
C PRO A 45 31.89 -5.55 31.41
N SER A 46 31.44 -4.48 32.06
CA SER A 46 32.29 -3.51 32.77
C SER A 46 32.70 -3.96 34.17
N SER A 47 32.11 -5.03 34.71
CA SER A 47 32.44 -5.54 36.04
C SER A 47 33.69 -6.42 36.04
N SER A 48 34.56 -6.26 37.04
CA SER A 48 35.79 -7.04 37.20
C SER A 48 35.61 -8.44 37.80
N HIS A 49 34.41 -8.76 38.34
CA HIS A 49 34.11 -10.08 38.87
C HIS A 49 33.82 -11.10 37.77
N SER A 50 33.85 -12.40 38.10
CA SER A 50 33.71 -13.50 37.14
C SER A 50 32.48 -13.41 36.23
N THR A 51 31.32 -12.97 36.74
CA THR A 51 30.11 -12.77 35.93
C THR A 51 30.29 -11.69 34.84
N GLY A 52 31.01 -10.60 35.14
CA GLY A 52 31.30 -9.54 34.18
C GLY A 52 32.37 -9.95 33.18
N ILE A 53 33.39 -10.69 33.62
CA ILE A 53 34.41 -11.27 32.74
C ILE A 53 33.76 -12.20 31.70
N LYS A 54 32.83 -13.08 32.11
CA LYS A 54 32.10 -13.95 31.18
C LYS A 54 31.31 -13.15 30.13
N ALA A 55 30.62 -12.09 30.57
CA ALA A 55 29.90 -11.18 29.67
C ALA A 55 30.84 -10.46 28.70
N LYS A 56 32.03 -10.04 29.15
CA LYS A 56 33.05 -9.43 28.31
C LYS A 56 33.60 -10.40 27.27
N VAL A 57 33.80 -11.67 27.61
CA VAL A 57 34.21 -12.71 26.66
C VAL A 57 33.17 -12.88 25.56
N GLU A 58 31.88 -12.95 25.90
CA GLU A 58 30.79 -13.04 24.93
C GLU A 58 30.77 -11.83 23.98
N LEU A 59 30.91 -10.62 24.54
CA LEU A 59 30.97 -9.38 23.77
C LEU A 59 32.12 -9.40 22.73
N GLU A 60 33.34 -9.74 23.15
CA GLU A 60 34.51 -9.74 22.27
C GLU A 60 34.47 -10.89 21.25
N ALA A 61 33.96 -12.07 21.63
CA ALA A 61 33.74 -13.18 20.71
C ALA A 61 32.75 -12.78 19.60
N THR A 62 31.67 -12.09 19.98
CA THR A 62 30.68 -11.59 19.01
C THR A 62 31.30 -10.57 18.05
N ARG A 63 32.15 -9.65 18.54
CA ARG A 63 32.87 -8.69 17.66
C ARG A 63 33.78 -9.40 16.67
N ALA A 64 34.53 -10.40 17.12
CA ALA A 64 35.43 -11.16 16.26
C ALA A 64 34.66 -11.87 15.15
N LEU A 65 33.52 -12.48 15.51
CA LEU A 65 32.67 -13.18 14.56
C LEU A 65 31.97 -12.21 13.59
N ALA A 66 31.52 -11.05 14.06
CA ALA A 66 30.99 -9.98 13.22
C ALA A 66 31.98 -9.55 12.12
N ARG A 67 33.26 -9.32 12.47
CA ARG A 67 34.30 -9.01 11.47
C ARG A 67 34.48 -10.14 10.45
N LYS A 68 34.46 -11.39 10.91
CA LYS A 68 34.62 -12.56 10.06
C LYS A 68 33.50 -12.68 9.03
N VAL A 69 32.24 -12.59 9.45
CA VAL A 69 31.08 -12.80 8.56
C VAL A 69 30.87 -11.66 7.55
N ILE A 70 31.38 -10.46 7.82
CA ILE A 70 31.37 -9.34 6.86
C ILE A 70 32.62 -9.30 5.97
N GLY A 71 33.55 -10.26 6.13
CA GLY A 71 34.81 -10.29 5.37
C GLY A 71 35.77 -9.15 5.72
N ALA A 72 35.75 -8.62 6.95
CA ALA A 72 36.67 -7.58 7.40
C ALA A 72 37.90 -8.17 8.09
N SER A 73 39.10 -7.75 7.68
CA SER A 73 40.37 -8.14 8.30
C SER A 73 40.76 -7.25 9.50
N SER A 74 40.34 -5.99 9.49
CA SER A 74 40.61 -4.99 10.52
C SER A 74 39.40 -4.06 10.70
N GLY A 75 39.51 -3.09 11.60
CA GLY A 75 38.44 -2.15 11.91
C GLY A 75 37.67 -2.50 13.19
N GLN A 76 36.86 -1.54 13.63
CA GLN A 76 36.07 -1.63 14.84
C GLN A 76 34.66 -2.09 14.51
N ILE A 77 34.09 -2.91 15.39
CA ILE A 77 32.67 -3.23 15.40
C ILE A 77 32.11 -2.47 16.59
N VAL A 78 31.04 -1.70 16.41
CA VAL A 78 30.33 -0.98 17.47
C VAL A 78 28.90 -1.50 17.52
N PHE A 79 28.45 -2.00 18.66
CA PHE A 79 27.05 -2.45 18.78
C PHE A 79 26.12 -1.25 18.97
N THR A 80 25.01 -1.27 18.24
CA THR A 80 24.01 -0.19 18.22
C THR A 80 22.62 -0.75 18.52
N SER A 81 21.62 0.09 18.75
CA SER A 81 20.21 -0.35 18.87
C SER A 81 19.60 -0.81 17.53
N GLY A 82 20.31 -0.62 16.42
CA GLY A 82 19.85 -0.96 15.08
C GLY A 82 20.56 -0.14 14.01
N ALA A 83 20.22 -0.39 12.75
CA ALA A 83 20.87 0.29 11.63
C ALA A 83 20.59 1.79 11.57
N THR A 84 19.42 2.27 11.99
CA THR A 84 19.14 3.72 12.04
C THR A 84 20.11 4.46 12.97
N GLU A 85 20.44 3.89 14.13
CA GLU A 85 21.48 4.45 15.01
C GLU A 85 22.85 4.38 14.34
N GLY A 86 23.17 3.27 13.66
CA GLY A 86 24.42 3.11 12.90
C GLY A 86 24.59 4.16 11.80
N ILE A 87 23.59 4.34 10.93
CA ILE A 87 23.54 5.34 9.85
C ILE A 87 23.76 6.75 10.42
N GLN A 88 23.04 7.11 11.49
CA GLN A 88 23.19 8.42 12.11
C GLN A 88 24.59 8.61 12.71
N THR A 89 25.13 7.59 13.38
CA THR A 89 26.49 7.63 13.94
C THR A 89 27.52 7.85 12.85
N SER A 90 27.43 7.13 11.73
CA SER A 90 28.31 7.28 10.56
C SER A 90 28.23 8.69 9.95
N ILE A 91 27.01 9.19 9.72
CA ILE A 91 26.79 10.53 9.16
C ILE A 91 27.35 11.60 10.10
N VAL A 92 27.03 11.56 11.39
CA VAL A 92 27.51 12.57 12.35
C VAL A 92 29.04 12.58 12.41
N ALA A 93 29.68 11.41 12.52
CA ALA A 93 31.13 11.31 12.54
C ALA A 93 31.78 11.90 11.27
N ALA A 94 31.22 11.57 10.10
CA ALA A 94 31.71 12.07 8.82
C ALA A 94 31.51 13.59 8.66
N LEU A 95 30.35 14.13 9.03
CA LEU A 95 30.08 15.56 8.91
C LEU A 95 30.90 16.41 9.90
N GLN A 96 31.13 15.90 11.11
CA GLN A 96 32.03 16.56 12.06
C GLN A 96 33.47 16.59 11.53
N ALA A 97 33.93 15.50 10.91
CA ALA A 97 35.24 15.45 10.26
C ALA A 97 35.33 16.40 9.06
N ALA A 98 34.29 16.47 8.23
CA ALA A 98 34.22 17.43 7.13
C ALA A 98 34.31 18.88 7.64
N LYS A 99 33.56 19.20 8.70
CA LYS A 99 33.61 20.52 9.35
C LYS A 99 35.00 20.84 9.92
N SER A 100 35.66 19.90 10.58
CA SER A 100 37.01 20.13 11.13
C SER A 100 38.08 20.30 10.04
N ARG A 101 37.86 19.74 8.86
CA ARG A 101 38.68 19.94 7.65
C ARG A 101 38.32 21.22 6.88
N GLY A 102 37.36 22.01 7.34
CA GLY A 102 36.90 23.21 6.66
C GLY A 102 36.06 22.96 5.40
N GLN A 103 35.54 21.74 5.22
CA GLN A 103 34.63 21.39 4.11
C GLN A 103 33.21 21.83 4.47
N THR A 104 32.96 23.14 4.37
CA THR A 104 31.67 23.80 4.66
C THR A 104 31.33 24.77 3.54
N GLY A 105 30.05 24.98 3.26
CA GLY A 105 29.58 25.86 2.19
C GLY A 105 28.81 25.13 1.09
N PRO A 106 28.01 25.85 0.28
CA PRO A 106 27.11 25.25 -0.71
C PRO A 106 27.84 24.49 -1.83
N GLU A 107 29.13 24.75 -2.04
CA GLU A 107 30.00 24.06 -2.98
C GLU A 107 30.42 22.65 -2.51
N VAL A 108 30.32 22.36 -1.22
CA VAL A 108 30.61 21.03 -0.68
C VAL A 108 29.38 20.14 -0.87
N LEU A 109 29.60 18.93 -1.37
CA LEU A 109 28.53 17.98 -1.66
C LEU A 109 28.45 16.87 -0.59
N LEU A 110 27.21 16.51 -0.25
CA LEU A 110 26.86 15.29 0.49
C LEU A 110 26.04 14.42 -0.45
N LEU A 111 26.64 13.37 -0.98
CA LEU A 111 26.01 12.51 -1.98
C LEU A 111 25.32 11.32 -1.32
N TYR A 112 24.15 10.94 -1.82
CA TYR A 112 23.47 9.70 -1.42
C TYR A 112 22.79 9.04 -2.63
N GLY A 113 22.66 7.71 -2.67
CA GLY A 113 21.90 7.03 -3.72
C GLY A 113 20.43 7.47 -3.77
N ALA A 114 19.86 7.72 -4.95
CA ALA A 114 18.46 8.13 -5.07
C ALA A 114 17.45 7.12 -4.50
N THR A 115 17.88 5.85 -4.36
CA THR A 115 17.07 4.75 -3.83
C THR A 115 17.36 4.43 -2.36
N GLU A 116 18.14 5.25 -1.65
CA GLU A 116 18.46 5.06 -0.21
C GLU A 116 17.22 4.91 0.67
N HIS A 117 17.37 4.14 1.76
CA HIS A 117 16.38 4.15 2.82
C HIS A 117 16.26 5.57 3.38
N LYS A 118 15.03 6.06 3.65
CA LYS A 118 14.76 7.43 4.11
C LYS A 118 15.62 7.88 5.31
N ALA A 119 16.07 6.94 6.13
CA ALA A 119 17.01 7.23 7.22
C ALA A 119 18.30 7.93 6.76
N VAL A 120 18.81 7.69 5.55
CA VAL A 120 20.04 8.31 5.04
C VAL A 120 19.82 9.77 4.64
N PRO A 121 18.98 10.11 3.63
CA PRO A 121 18.82 11.50 3.20
C PRO A 121 18.26 12.40 4.28
N GLU A 122 17.34 11.90 5.12
CA GLU A 122 16.79 12.70 6.22
C GLU A 122 17.82 12.96 7.32
N SER A 123 18.70 11.99 7.61
CA SER A 123 19.82 12.22 8.53
C SER A 123 20.85 13.19 7.96
N LEU A 124 21.18 13.08 6.67
CA LEU A 124 22.08 14.03 6.00
C LEU A 124 21.53 15.46 6.10
N LYS A 125 20.27 15.69 5.73
CA LYS A 125 19.62 17.00 5.80
C LYS A 125 19.62 17.54 7.23
N HIS A 126 19.18 16.72 8.20
CA HIS A 126 19.07 17.11 9.59
C HIS A 126 20.44 17.50 10.19
N TRP A 127 21.44 16.64 10.06
CA TRP A 127 22.76 16.89 10.66
C TRP A 127 23.58 17.94 9.91
N ASN A 128 23.43 18.08 8.59
CA ASN A 128 23.98 19.20 7.83
C ASN A 128 23.49 20.55 8.38
N GLN A 129 22.19 20.64 8.72
CA GLN A 129 21.59 21.82 9.34
C GLN A 129 22.10 22.03 10.78
N VAL A 130 22.02 20.99 11.63
CA VAL A 130 22.40 21.08 13.06
C VAL A 130 23.88 21.45 13.23
N LEU A 131 24.76 20.84 12.44
CA LEU A 131 26.20 21.11 12.49
C LEU A 131 26.60 22.36 11.69
N GLN A 132 25.65 23.02 11.01
CA GLN A 132 25.86 24.24 10.23
C GLN A 132 26.97 24.10 9.18
N LEU A 133 26.99 22.98 8.45
CA LEU A 133 27.96 22.79 7.37
C LEU A 133 27.59 23.63 6.15
N GLY A 134 26.30 23.84 5.89
CA GLY A 134 25.84 24.54 4.69
C GLY A 134 26.12 23.80 3.39
N ALA A 135 26.44 22.49 3.45
CA ALA A 135 26.73 21.66 2.29
C ALA A 135 25.46 21.34 1.49
N THR A 136 25.61 21.09 0.19
CA THR A 136 24.51 20.70 -0.69
C THR A 136 24.30 19.18 -0.64
N VAL A 137 23.13 18.75 -0.16
CA VAL A 137 22.73 17.33 -0.17
C VAL A 137 22.17 16.98 -1.54
N LYS A 138 22.74 15.98 -2.22
CA LYS A 138 22.40 15.64 -3.60
C LYS A 138 22.23 14.14 -3.81
N ALA A 139 21.13 13.75 -4.45
CA ALA A 139 20.89 12.36 -4.83
C ALA A 139 21.75 11.98 -6.05
N ILE A 140 22.36 10.80 -6.02
CA ILE A 140 22.99 10.13 -7.15
C ILE A 140 21.86 9.41 -7.91
N PRO A 141 21.58 9.78 -9.17
CA PRO A 141 20.56 9.12 -9.96
C PRO A 141 20.84 7.63 -10.13
N VAL A 142 19.77 6.87 -10.39
CA VAL A 142 19.87 5.47 -10.81
C VAL A 142 19.29 5.32 -12.22
N ASN A 143 19.72 4.28 -12.93
CA ASN A 143 19.09 3.90 -14.19
C ASN A 143 17.82 3.06 -13.95
N SER A 144 17.17 2.62 -15.03
CA SER A 144 15.96 1.78 -14.98
C SER A 144 16.17 0.38 -14.38
N GLN A 145 17.42 -0.02 -14.15
CA GLN A 145 17.77 -1.26 -13.43
C GLN A 145 18.08 -1.00 -11.95
N GLY A 146 18.00 0.26 -11.48
CA GLY A 146 18.31 0.64 -10.09
C GLY A 146 19.81 0.75 -9.79
N LEU A 147 20.67 0.76 -10.80
CA LEU A 147 22.12 0.91 -10.62
C LEU A 147 22.52 2.39 -10.60
N LEU A 148 23.44 2.76 -9.73
CA LEU A 148 23.92 4.14 -9.57
C LEU A 148 24.61 4.66 -10.84
N ASP A 149 24.35 5.92 -11.20
CA ASP A 149 25.03 6.63 -12.28
C ASP A 149 26.50 6.90 -11.93
N LEU A 150 27.40 6.10 -12.50
CA LEU A 150 28.84 6.20 -12.26
C LEU A 150 29.46 7.47 -12.82
N ASP A 151 28.92 8.04 -13.90
CA ASP A 151 29.43 9.29 -14.48
C ASP A 151 29.03 10.49 -13.63
N PHE A 152 27.83 10.44 -13.05
CA PHE A 152 27.43 11.39 -12.03
C PHE A 152 28.36 11.36 -10.82
N ILE A 153 28.68 10.15 -10.33
CA ILE A 153 29.63 9.97 -9.21
C ILE A 153 30.98 10.60 -9.58
N ARG A 154 31.60 10.22 -10.71
CA ARG A 154 32.90 10.76 -11.17
C ARG A 154 32.93 12.29 -11.23
N ARG A 155 31.85 12.91 -11.73
CA ARG A 155 31.76 14.36 -11.92
C ARG A 155 31.67 15.13 -10.60
N HIS A 156 30.97 14.59 -9.61
CA HIS A 156 30.66 15.31 -8.37
C HIS A 156 31.57 14.95 -7.19
N LEU A 157 32.24 13.79 -7.24
CA LEU A 157 33.10 13.32 -6.16
C LEU A 157 34.21 14.30 -5.73
N PRO A 158 34.87 15.05 -6.62
CA PRO A 158 35.94 15.97 -6.21
C PRO A 158 35.51 17.03 -5.19
N GLN A 159 34.22 17.39 -5.16
CA GLN A 159 33.65 18.37 -4.22
C GLN A 159 32.91 17.70 -3.04
N THR A 160 32.92 16.37 -2.98
CA THR A 160 32.11 15.59 -2.04
C THR A 160 32.87 15.34 -0.74
N ALA A 161 32.23 15.60 0.39
CA ALA A 161 32.77 15.30 1.72
C ALA A 161 32.38 13.89 2.20
N LEU A 162 31.17 13.44 1.85
CA LEU A 162 30.62 12.14 2.19
C LEU A 162 29.78 11.62 1.02
N ILE A 163 30.00 10.35 0.66
CA ILE A 163 29.12 9.59 -0.22
C ILE A 163 28.46 8.45 0.56
N CYS A 164 27.14 8.35 0.46
CA CYS A 164 26.33 7.30 1.05
C CYS A 164 25.73 6.42 -0.06
N THR A 165 26.01 5.14 -0.03
CA THR A 165 25.35 4.16 -0.92
C THR A 165 24.78 3.03 -0.08
N MET A 166 24.02 2.14 -0.70
CA MET A 166 23.56 0.89 -0.10
C MET A 166 24.20 -0.29 -0.83
N ALA A 167 24.38 -1.39 -0.11
CA ALA A 167 24.82 -2.64 -0.71
C ALA A 167 23.70 -3.30 -1.52
N ALA A 168 22.48 -3.33 -0.97
CA ALA A 168 21.30 -3.87 -1.63
C ALA A 168 20.03 -3.12 -1.23
N ASN A 169 19.14 -2.89 -2.19
CA ASN A 169 17.90 -2.18 -1.97
C ASN A 169 16.86 -3.06 -1.27
N ASN A 170 16.26 -2.52 -0.21
CA ASN A 170 15.23 -3.22 0.58
C ASN A 170 13.91 -3.43 -0.16
N GLU A 171 13.67 -2.69 -1.23
CA GLU A 171 12.44 -2.73 -2.00
C GLU A 171 12.56 -3.61 -3.25
N THR A 172 13.55 -3.33 -4.09
CA THR A 172 13.77 -3.99 -5.38
C THR A 172 14.74 -5.16 -5.30
N GLY A 173 15.50 -5.26 -4.21
CA GLY A 173 16.58 -6.23 -4.08
C GLY A 173 17.82 -5.89 -4.93
N VAL A 174 17.82 -4.78 -5.67
CA VAL A 174 18.96 -4.40 -6.53
C VAL A 174 20.22 -4.24 -5.68
N LYS A 175 21.26 -5.01 -6.01
CA LYS A 175 22.59 -4.95 -5.38
C LYS A 175 23.49 -4.03 -6.20
N GLN A 176 24.21 -3.15 -5.52
CA GLN A 176 25.24 -2.33 -6.15
C GLN A 176 26.54 -3.15 -6.28
N ASP A 177 27.29 -2.91 -7.35
CA ASP A 177 28.63 -3.49 -7.51
C ASP A 177 29.64 -2.70 -6.67
N LEU A 178 29.89 -3.17 -5.45
CA LEU A 178 30.77 -2.51 -4.50
C LEU A 178 32.22 -2.44 -5.00
N ALA A 179 32.68 -3.40 -5.79
CA ALA A 179 34.04 -3.40 -6.35
C ALA A 179 34.19 -2.36 -7.47
N LEU A 180 33.15 -2.21 -8.30
CA LEU A 180 33.11 -1.15 -9.31
C LEU A 180 32.99 0.22 -8.66
N LEU A 181 32.14 0.36 -7.63
CA LEU A 181 32.01 1.60 -6.85
C LEU A 181 33.33 1.98 -6.18
N GLU A 182 34.03 1.05 -5.53
CA GLU A 182 35.37 1.24 -4.97
C GLU A 182 36.31 1.86 -6.00
N LYS A 183 36.43 1.23 -7.17
CA LYS A 183 37.30 1.71 -8.26
C LYS A 183 36.91 3.11 -8.71
N VAL A 184 35.62 3.37 -8.93
CA VAL A 184 35.13 4.66 -9.40
C VAL A 184 35.37 5.75 -8.35
N ILE A 185 35.00 5.48 -7.10
CA ILE A 185 35.13 6.40 -5.97
C ILE A 185 36.59 6.79 -5.80
N ARG A 186 37.48 5.81 -5.63
CA ARG A 186 38.90 6.09 -5.37
C ARG A 186 39.65 6.68 -6.57
N SER A 187 39.19 6.43 -7.80
CA SER A 187 39.74 7.09 -8.98
C SER A 187 39.39 8.58 -9.07
N ALA A 188 38.23 9.00 -8.55
CA ALA A 188 37.76 10.37 -8.64
C ALA A 188 38.08 11.20 -7.38
N ASN A 189 38.05 10.57 -6.21
CA ASN A 189 38.44 11.18 -4.94
C ASN A 189 38.93 10.08 -3.97
N PRO A 190 40.25 9.91 -3.78
CA PRO A 190 40.79 8.87 -2.92
C PRO A 190 40.42 9.05 -1.44
N ASP A 191 40.14 10.28 -0.99
CA ASP A 191 40.00 10.63 0.43
C ASP A 191 38.54 10.84 0.88
N VAL A 192 37.57 10.75 -0.04
CA VAL A 192 36.15 10.91 0.31
C VAL A 192 35.70 9.85 1.31
N LEU A 193 34.92 10.25 2.32
CA LEU A 193 34.35 9.28 3.24
C LEU A 193 33.22 8.52 2.57
N TRP A 194 33.18 7.20 2.74
CA TRP A 194 32.18 6.33 2.12
C TRP A 194 31.42 5.49 3.16
N MET A 195 30.12 5.74 3.26
CA MET A 195 29.20 4.90 4.05
C MET A 195 28.41 3.98 3.12
N VAL A 196 28.34 2.69 3.46
CA VAL A 196 27.50 1.69 2.76
C VAL A 196 26.46 1.11 3.69
N ASP A 197 25.18 1.39 3.46
CA ASP A 197 24.08 0.72 4.16
C ASP A 197 24.05 -0.77 3.77
N CYS A 198 24.41 -1.64 4.72
CA CYS A 198 24.50 -3.09 4.53
C CYS A 198 23.34 -3.86 5.17
N VAL A 199 22.24 -3.19 5.52
CA VAL A 199 21.08 -3.78 6.20
C VAL A 199 20.46 -4.96 5.46
N GLN A 200 20.54 -4.96 4.12
CA GLN A 200 19.99 -6.01 3.26
C GLN A 200 21.06 -6.91 2.63
N ALA A 201 22.32 -6.84 3.09
CA ALA A 201 23.41 -7.57 2.46
C ALA A 201 23.69 -8.93 3.12
N LEU A 202 23.88 -8.96 4.44
CA LEU A 202 24.30 -10.18 5.14
C LEU A 202 23.32 -11.34 4.95
N GLY A 203 23.87 -12.53 4.69
CA GLY A 203 23.12 -13.75 4.37
C GLY A 203 22.45 -13.76 2.99
N LYS A 204 22.40 -12.62 2.27
CA LYS A 204 21.71 -12.48 0.98
C LYS A 204 22.67 -12.28 -0.19
N MET A 205 23.83 -11.71 0.08
CA MET A 205 24.95 -11.58 -0.85
C MET A 205 26.28 -11.68 -0.08
N GLN A 206 27.35 -11.99 -0.80
CA GLN A 206 28.70 -11.97 -0.23
C GLN A 206 29.15 -10.54 0.02
N LEU A 207 29.80 -10.32 1.16
CA LEU A 207 30.48 -9.09 1.51
C LEU A 207 31.96 -9.38 1.70
N ASP A 208 32.78 -8.49 1.17
CA ASP A 208 34.24 -8.52 1.31
C ASP A 208 34.72 -7.12 1.62
N ILE A 209 34.47 -6.68 2.86
CA ILE A 209 34.81 -5.33 3.30
C ILE A 209 36.32 -5.09 3.23
N ALA A 210 37.15 -6.12 3.45
CA ALA A 210 38.60 -6.00 3.40
C ALA A 210 39.14 -5.53 2.05
N ASN A 211 38.45 -5.86 0.94
CA ASN A 211 38.80 -5.43 -0.40
C ASN A 211 38.12 -4.13 -0.84
N THR A 212 37.55 -3.39 0.11
CA THR A 212 36.96 -2.07 -0.10
C THR A 212 37.55 -1.07 0.87
N SER A 213 37.29 0.19 0.60
CA SER A 213 37.65 1.33 1.43
C SER A 213 36.44 1.91 2.15
N ILE A 214 35.38 1.11 2.34
CA ILE A 214 34.17 1.52 3.05
C ILE A 214 34.56 1.95 4.46
N ASP A 215 34.28 3.21 4.80
CA ASP A 215 34.60 3.79 6.10
C ASP A 215 33.61 3.35 7.16
N TYR A 216 32.34 3.23 6.77
CA TYR A 216 31.25 2.89 7.67
C TYR A 216 30.27 1.92 7.00
N ALA A 217 29.93 0.83 7.68
CA ALA A 217 28.87 -0.09 7.23
C ALA A 217 27.91 -0.45 8.37
N PRO A 218 26.72 0.18 8.44
CA PRO A 218 25.68 -0.19 9.41
C PRO A 218 24.93 -1.47 9.01
N PHE A 219 24.56 -2.26 10.02
CA PHE A 219 23.81 -3.51 9.92
C PHE A 219 22.69 -3.56 10.96
N SER A 220 21.69 -4.42 10.73
CA SER A 220 20.53 -4.59 11.62
C SER A 220 20.27 -6.06 11.95
N GLY A 221 20.14 -6.39 13.24
CA GLY A 221 19.91 -7.77 13.69
C GLY A 221 18.57 -8.35 13.24
N HIS A 222 17.50 -7.56 13.25
CA HIS A 222 16.15 -8.03 12.89
C HIS A 222 15.91 -8.24 11.39
N LYS A 223 16.93 -8.06 10.55
CA LYS A 223 16.94 -8.49 9.14
C LYS A 223 17.68 -9.82 8.95
N LEU A 224 18.33 -10.30 10.01
CA LEU A 224 19.15 -11.51 10.07
C LEU A 224 18.64 -12.45 11.16
N TYR A 225 17.34 -12.42 11.45
CA TYR A 225 16.68 -13.28 12.44
C TYR A 225 17.17 -13.15 13.89
N ALA A 226 17.83 -12.04 14.23
CA ALA A 226 18.04 -11.64 15.62
C ALA A 226 16.86 -10.76 16.12
N PRO A 227 16.74 -10.52 17.44
CA PRO A 227 15.71 -9.63 17.99
C PRO A 227 15.77 -8.21 17.40
N LYS A 228 14.63 -7.53 17.45
CA LYS A 228 14.56 -6.07 17.23
C LYS A 228 15.30 -5.35 18.37
N GLY A 229 15.84 -4.16 18.09
CA GLY A 229 16.56 -3.37 19.09
C GLY A 229 18.05 -3.71 19.26
N ILE A 230 18.64 -4.45 18.31
CA ILE A 230 20.09 -4.67 18.22
C ILE A 230 20.57 -4.57 16.76
N GLY A 231 21.71 -3.93 16.57
CA GLY A 231 22.45 -3.84 15.32
C GLY A 231 23.94 -3.68 15.61
N PHE A 232 24.72 -3.47 14.56
CA PHE A 232 26.13 -3.14 14.70
C PHE A 232 26.59 -2.26 13.54
N LEU A 233 27.64 -1.49 13.78
CA LEU A 233 28.31 -0.63 12.83
C LEU A 233 29.76 -1.10 12.69
N TYR A 234 30.16 -1.39 11.46
CA TYR A 234 31.57 -1.48 11.11
C TYR A 234 32.14 -0.07 10.92
N VAL A 235 33.30 0.19 11.52
CA VAL A 235 34.08 1.42 11.33
C VAL A 235 35.49 1.02 10.92
N ARG A 236 35.94 1.49 9.75
CA ARG A 236 37.29 1.26 9.27
C ARG A 236 38.32 1.85 10.25
N GLN A 237 39.46 1.19 10.43
CA GLN A 237 40.41 1.51 11.50
C GLN A 237 40.86 2.98 11.53
N GLU A 238 41.05 3.60 10.36
CA GLU A 238 41.49 5.00 10.23
C GLU A 238 40.35 5.97 9.89
N ALA A 239 39.09 5.50 9.84
CA ALA A 239 37.96 6.37 9.60
C ALA A 239 37.73 7.29 10.81
N PRO A 240 37.41 8.58 10.60
CA PRO A 240 37.11 9.47 11.71
C PRO A 240 35.86 8.97 12.43
N TYR A 241 35.88 8.97 13.76
CA TYR A 241 34.76 8.48 14.54
C TYR A 241 34.53 9.38 15.76
N GLN A 242 33.28 9.75 15.98
CA GLN A 242 32.83 10.37 17.22
C GLN A 242 31.61 9.62 17.76
N PRO A 243 31.56 9.34 19.07
CA PRO A 243 30.42 8.68 19.68
C PRO A 243 29.14 9.50 19.53
N PHE A 244 28.10 8.92 18.92
CA PHE A 244 26.78 9.54 18.85
C PHE A 244 26.10 9.58 20.24
N ILE A 245 26.27 8.50 21.01
CA ILE A 245 25.82 8.40 22.41
C ILE A 245 27.06 8.48 23.31
N ALA A 246 27.22 9.61 23.99
CA ALA A 246 28.29 9.85 24.97
C ALA A 246 27.85 9.51 26.40
N GLY A 247 28.80 9.18 27.28
CA GLY A 247 28.50 8.73 28.65
C GLY A 247 29.63 7.94 29.31
N GLY A 248 29.27 6.89 30.04
CA GLY A 248 30.15 6.17 30.98
C GLY A 248 31.27 5.31 30.39
N GLY A 249 31.60 5.44 29.11
CA GLY A 249 32.75 4.77 28.51
C GLY A 249 32.52 3.30 28.09
N GLN A 250 31.28 2.81 28.09
CA GLN A 250 30.94 1.50 27.49
C GLN A 250 31.32 1.44 26.01
N GLU A 251 31.46 0.23 25.45
CA GLU A 251 31.99 0.03 24.09
C GLU A 251 33.36 0.72 23.88
N ALA A 252 34.23 0.76 24.91
CA ALA A 252 35.50 1.49 24.89
C ALA A 252 35.34 3.01 24.60
N GLY A 253 34.21 3.59 25.01
CA GLY A 253 33.84 4.98 24.74
C GLY A 253 33.23 5.20 23.36
N LEU A 254 33.16 4.20 22.49
CA LEU A 254 32.65 4.34 21.12
C LEU A 254 31.12 4.54 21.08
N ARG A 255 30.41 3.97 22.05
CA ARG A 255 28.94 4.09 22.18
C ARG A 255 28.54 3.77 23.62
N SER A 256 28.15 4.79 24.39
CA SER A 256 27.87 4.63 25.81
C SER A 256 26.52 3.98 26.11
N GLY A 257 26.35 3.55 27.37
CA GLY A 257 25.20 2.80 27.87
C GLY A 257 25.53 1.32 28.03
N THR A 258 25.09 0.70 29.13
CA THR A 258 25.32 -0.72 29.41
C THR A 258 24.96 -1.57 28.20
N GLU A 259 25.88 -2.44 27.79
CA GLU A 259 25.75 -3.22 26.57
C GLU A 259 24.51 -4.13 26.62
N ASN A 260 23.75 -4.18 25.52
CA ASN A 260 22.61 -5.10 25.37
C ASN A 260 23.13 -6.53 25.14
N LEU A 261 23.70 -7.14 26.18
CA LEU A 261 24.32 -8.45 26.10
C LEU A 261 23.37 -9.56 25.58
N PRO A 262 22.07 -9.60 25.95
CA PRO A 262 21.15 -10.55 25.33
C PRO A 262 21.01 -10.38 23.81
N GLY A 263 20.94 -9.13 23.32
CA GLY A 263 20.91 -8.85 21.88
C GLY A 263 22.22 -9.23 21.18
N ILE A 264 23.35 -8.95 21.81
CA ILE A 264 24.70 -9.27 21.30
C ILE A 264 24.89 -10.80 21.23
N ALA A 265 24.49 -11.55 22.25
CA ALA A 265 24.54 -13.00 22.24
C ALA A 265 23.61 -13.62 21.17
N ALA A 266 22.46 -12.99 20.89
CA ALA A 266 21.64 -13.36 19.74
C ALA A 266 22.39 -13.17 18.41
N LEU A 267 23.08 -12.03 18.24
CA LEU A 267 23.93 -11.81 17.06
C LEU A 267 25.05 -12.86 16.97
N HIS A 268 25.68 -13.22 18.08
CA HIS A 268 26.68 -14.30 18.12
C HIS A 268 26.08 -15.60 17.56
N ALA A 269 24.93 -16.04 18.06
CA ALA A 269 24.28 -17.26 17.57
C ALA A 269 24.01 -17.19 16.06
N ILE A 270 23.52 -16.06 15.56
CA ILE A 270 23.29 -15.84 14.13
C ILE A 270 24.58 -15.88 13.32
N PHE A 271 25.62 -15.18 13.76
CA PHE A 271 26.90 -15.16 13.03
C PHE A 271 27.59 -16.52 13.05
N THR A 272 27.39 -17.32 14.11
CA THR A 272 27.88 -18.71 14.16
C THR A 272 27.19 -19.55 13.10
N GLU A 273 25.88 -19.39 12.90
CA GLU A 273 25.17 -20.07 11.82
C GLU A 273 25.64 -19.60 10.44
N LEU A 274 25.90 -18.29 10.24
CA LEU A 274 26.42 -17.76 8.98
C LEU A 274 27.85 -18.25 8.66
N ASP A 275 28.67 -18.52 9.68
CA ASP A 275 30.06 -18.98 9.52
C ASP A 275 30.18 -20.49 9.27
N LYS A 276 29.10 -21.26 9.48
CA LYS A 276 29.10 -22.70 9.21
C LYS A 276 29.26 -22.99 7.72
N LYS A 277 30.12 -23.97 7.41
CA LYS A 277 30.30 -24.48 6.04
C LYS A 277 29.27 -25.55 5.66
N ASP A 278 28.74 -26.26 6.65
CA ASP A 278 27.74 -27.32 6.48
C ASP A 278 26.76 -27.30 7.67
N GLY A 279 25.52 -27.73 7.43
CA GLY A 279 24.46 -27.75 8.45
C GLY A 279 24.06 -26.38 8.99
N SER A 280 24.31 -25.30 8.24
CA SER A 280 23.76 -23.97 8.54
C SER A 280 22.25 -23.96 8.32
N VAL A 281 21.54 -23.18 9.14
CA VAL A 281 20.13 -22.84 8.85
C VAL A 281 19.99 -21.90 7.66
N PHE A 282 21.05 -21.14 7.33
CA PHE A 282 21.09 -20.26 6.18
C PHE A 282 21.42 -21.05 4.90
N GLN A 283 20.62 -20.84 3.87
CA GLN A 283 20.77 -21.55 2.61
C GLN A 283 21.85 -20.90 1.74
N PRO A 284 22.61 -21.70 0.99
CA PRO A 284 23.59 -21.17 0.05
C PRO A 284 22.89 -20.46 -1.13
N GLU A 285 23.57 -19.49 -1.73
CA GLU A 285 23.02 -18.64 -2.80
C GLU A 285 22.33 -19.42 -3.95
N PRO A 286 22.89 -20.53 -4.49
CA PRO A 286 22.22 -21.29 -5.55
C PRO A 286 20.84 -21.83 -5.15
N VAL A 287 20.66 -22.21 -3.89
CA VAL A 287 19.37 -22.70 -3.36
C VAL A 287 18.39 -21.54 -3.22
N LEU A 288 18.84 -20.37 -2.78
CA LEU A 288 18.00 -19.17 -2.73
C LEU A 288 17.48 -18.77 -4.11
N TRP A 289 18.31 -18.88 -5.17
CA TRP A 289 17.85 -18.68 -6.55
C TRP A 289 16.80 -19.70 -6.98
N GLN A 290 16.94 -20.97 -6.60
CA GLN A 290 15.92 -21.98 -6.88
C GLN A 290 14.58 -21.66 -6.22
N TYR A 291 14.60 -21.21 -4.95
CA TYR A 291 13.38 -20.80 -4.25
C TYR A 291 12.74 -19.56 -4.89
N ARG A 292 13.56 -18.59 -5.30
CA ARG A 292 13.09 -17.42 -6.03
C ARG A 292 12.35 -17.82 -7.31
N GLU A 293 12.94 -18.69 -8.13
CA GLU A 293 12.33 -19.13 -9.38
C GLU A 293 11.04 -19.94 -9.14
N ALA A 294 11.00 -20.77 -8.10
CA ALA A 294 9.79 -21.49 -7.72
C ALA A 294 8.65 -20.53 -7.33
N LEU A 295 8.95 -19.52 -6.51
CA LEU A 295 7.99 -18.48 -6.12
C LEU A 295 7.56 -17.62 -7.32
N LEU A 296 8.49 -17.23 -8.20
CA LEU A 296 8.18 -16.48 -9.41
C LEU A 296 7.29 -17.29 -10.37
N SER A 297 7.55 -18.58 -10.52
CA SER A 297 6.70 -19.50 -11.30
C SER A 297 5.29 -19.58 -10.70
N ALA A 298 5.18 -19.69 -9.37
CA ALA A 298 3.89 -19.68 -8.69
C ALA A 298 3.14 -18.34 -8.91
N LEU A 299 3.84 -17.21 -8.81
CA LEU A 299 3.26 -15.88 -9.09
C LEU A 299 2.78 -15.75 -10.53
N ARG A 300 3.58 -16.19 -11.52
CA ARG A 300 3.20 -16.15 -12.95
C ARG A 300 2.00 -17.04 -13.27
N ALA A 301 1.80 -18.13 -12.52
CA ALA A 301 0.60 -18.95 -12.66
C ALA A 301 -0.68 -18.24 -12.17
N VAL A 302 -0.55 -17.28 -11.25
CA VAL A 302 -1.67 -16.45 -10.76
C VAL A 302 -1.83 -15.19 -11.61
N PHE A 303 -0.72 -14.57 -12.01
CA PHE A 303 -0.66 -13.32 -12.78
C PHE A 303 0.24 -13.50 -14.02
N PRO A 304 -0.28 -14.05 -15.14
CA PRO A 304 0.50 -14.26 -16.35
C PRO A 304 1.14 -12.99 -16.94
N THR A 305 0.49 -11.83 -16.75
CA THR A 305 0.96 -10.52 -17.23
C THR A 305 1.89 -9.78 -16.26
N LEU A 306 2.32 -10.44 -15.18
CA LEU A 306 3.24 -9.87 -14.18
C LEU A 306 4.54 -9.37 -14.82
N VAL A 307 4.94 -8.16 -14.43
CA VAL A 307 6.19 -7.52 -14.86
C VAL A 307 7.12 -7.32 -13.66
N LEU A 308 8.35 -7.82 -13.75
CA LEU A 308 9.39 -7.61 -12.73
C LEU A 308 9.95 -6.18 -12.82
N ASN A 309 9.96 -5.46 -11.70
CA ASN A 309 10.53 -4.11 -11.56
C ASN A 309 12.05 -4.11 -11.42
N SER A 310 12.60 -5.25 -11.06
CA SER A 310 14.04 -5.52 -11.00
C SER A 310 14.24 -7.02 -11.20
N ASP A 311 15.33 -7.41 -11.86
CA ASP A 311 15.61 -8.82 -12.14
C ASP A 311 17.12 -9.14 -12.12
N ALA A 312 17.42 -10.44 -12.24
CA ALA A 312 18.78 -10.91 -12.44
C ALA A 312 19.45 -10.25 -13.66
N PRO A 313 20.77 -10.00 -13.62
CA PRO A 313 21.72 -10.39 -12.57
C PRO A 313 21.88 -9.36 -11.43
N PHE A 314 21.11 -8.28 -11.43
CA PHE A 314 21.36 -7.11 -10.59
C PHE A 314 20.73 -7.16 -9.21
N ILE A 315 20.09 -8.25 -8.81
CA ILE A 315 19.37 -8.37 -7.54
C ILE A 315 19.98 -9.41 -6.60
N VAL A 316 19.61 -9.34 -5.33
CA VAL A 316 19.73 -10.45 -4.37
C VAL A 316 18.62 -11.49 -4.62
N PRO A 317 18.88 -12.79 -4.39
CA PRO A 317 17.91 -13.85 -4.70
C PRO A 317 16.64 -13.78 -3.85
N THR A 318 16.72 -13.19 -2.65
CA THR A 318 15.64 -13.25 -1.65
C THR A 318 14.52 -12.25 -1.88
N THR A 319 14.56 -11.47 -2.97
CA THR A 319 13.60 -10.39 -3.24
C THR A 319 13.01 -10.51 -4.64
N LEU A 320 11.70 -10.40 -4.72
CA LEU A 320 10.90 -10.24 -5.93
C LEU A 320 10.15 -8.92 -5.83
N ASN A 321 10.38 -8.01 -6.77
CA ASN A 321 9.63 -6.77 -6.90
C ASN A 321 8.93 -6.75 -8.26
N PHE A 322 7.60 -6.65 -8.26
CA PHE A 322 6.81 -6.77 -9.46
C PHE A 322 5.57 -5.90 -9.42
N SER A 323 4.99 -5.67 -10.59
CA SER A 323 3.70 -5.02 -10.77
C SER A 323 2.87 -5.83 -11.75
N VAL A 324 1.55 -5.81 -11.60
CA VAL A 324 0.63 -6.49 -12.51
C VAL A 324 -0.22 -5.42 -13.22
N PRO A 325 -0.21 -5.35 -14.56
CA PRO A 325 -1.04 -4.39 -15.29
C PRO A 325 -2.50 -4.44 -14.85
N GLY A 326 -3.10 -3.29 -14.58
CA GLY A 326 -4.50 -3.17 -14.13
C GLY A 326 -4.74 -3.41 -12.64
N PHE A 327 -3.69 -3.67 -11.84
CA PHE A 327 -3.80 -3.83 -10.39
C PHE A 327 -3.10 -2.70 -9.63
N TYR A 328 -3.73 -2.24 -8.56
CA TYR A 328 -3.03 -1.48 -7.53
C TYR A 328 -2.35 -2.43 -6.55
N SER A 329 -1.29 -1.94 -5.90
CA SER A 329 -0.60 -2.69 -4.84
C SER A 329 -1.57 -3.14 -3.74
N LYS A 330 -2.57 -2.31 -3.42
CA LYS A 330 -3.60 -2.61 -2.43
C LYS A 330 -4.44 -3.84 -2.77
N ASP A 331 -4.84 -4.01 -4.02
CA ASP A 331 -5.68 -5.14 -4.44
C ASP A 331 -4.94 -6.47 -4.21
N ILE A 332 -3.68 -6.55 -4.64
CA ILE A 332 -2.85 -7.76 -4.48
C ILE A 332 -2.50 -7.99 -3.00
N MET A 333 -2.18 -6.94 -2.24
CA MET A 333 -1.92 -7.05 -0.80
C MET A 333 -3.13 -7.58 -0.03
N ASP A 334 -4.33 -7.09 -0.33
CA ASP A 334 -5.56 -7.53 0.33
C ASP A 334 -5.90 -8.99 -0.04
N LEU A 335 -5.72 -9.38 -1.32
CA LEU A 335 -5.88 -10.76 -1.78
C LEU A 335 -4.94 -11.74 -1.05
N PHE A 336 -3.64 -11.42 -1.02
CA PHE A 336 -2.63 -12.28 -0.40
C PHE A 336 -2.86 -12.39 1.10
N ASP A 337 -3.18 -11.27 1.77
CA ASP A 337 -3.44 -11.25 3.20
C ASP A 337 -4.65 -12.10 3.58
N ALA A 338 -5.73 -12.02 2.79
CA ALA A 338 -6.92 -12.84 2.98
C ALA A 338 -6.65 -14.34 2.80
N ALA A 339 -5.62 -14.71 2.03
CA ALA A 339 -5.15 -16.08 1.88
C ALA A 339 -4.05 -16.50 2.88
N GLY A 340 -3.78 -15.66 3.90
CA GLY A 340 -2.76 -15.94 4.91
C GLY A 340 -1.32 -15.75 4.42
N ILE A 341 -1.11 -15.03 3.31
CA ILE A 341 0.22 -14.74 2.75
C ILE A 341 0.59 -13.28 3.03
N ARG A 342 1.68 -13.05 3.76
CA ARG A 342 2.15 -11.69 4.11
C ARG A 342 3.18 -11.21 3.11
N ILE A 343 2.84 -10.16 2.38
CA ILE A 343 3.70 -9.44 1.44
C ILE A 343 3.63 -7.93 1.74
N SER A 344 4.43 -7.12 1.03
CA SER A 344 4.47 -5.67 1.23
C SER A 344 4.29 -4.92 -0.09
N SER A 345 3.94 -3.64 -0.01
CA SER A 345 4.07 -2.72 -1.13
C SER A 345 5.47 -2.10 -1.18
N GLY A 346 5.81 -1.52 -2.33
CA GLY A 346 7.06 -0.77 -2.49
C GLY A 346 7.16 0.45 -1.56
N SER A 347 6.05 1.16 -1.37
CA SER A 347 5.96 2.36 -0.54
C SER A 347 4.99 2.22 0.63
N ALA A 348 5.53 2.15 1.83
CA ALA A 348 4.81 2.53 3.03
C ALA A 348 5.05 4.03 3.30
N CYS A 349 3.96 4.77 3.49
CA CYS A 349 3.86 6.11 4.08
C CYS A 349 3.74 7.33 3.13
N SER A 350 2.56 7.96 3.28
CA SER A 350 2.26 9.40 3.37
C SER A 350 1.89 10.24 2.14
N SER A 351 1.69 9.68 0.95
CA SER A 351 1.09 10.41 -0.20
C SER A 351 -0.40 10.08 -0.38
N LYS A 352 -1.17 11.00 -0.98
CA LYS A 352 -2.60 10.80 -1.33
C LYS A 352 -2.81 9.58 -2.26
N VAL A 353 -1.83 9.29 -3.11
CA VAL A 353 -1.68 8.02 -3.86
C VAL A 353 -0.36 7.37 -3.45
N PRO A 354 -0.35 6.18 -2.84
CA PRO A 354 0.90 5.50 -2.50
C PRO A 354 1.65 5.08 -3.78
N SER A 355 2.82 5.69 -4.03
CA SER A 355 3.76 5.30 -5.10
C SER A 355 5.15 5.02 -4.53
N SER A 356 5.87 4.08 -5.16
CA SER A 356 7.27 3.81 -4.84
C SER A 356 8.20 4.91 -5.33
N PHE A 357 8.77 5.67 -4.39
CA PHE A 357 9.82 6.64 -4.71
C PHE A 357 11.08 5.99 -5.30
N VAL A 358 11.32 4.70 -5.00
CA VAL A 358 12.44 3.93 -5.57
C VAL A 358 12.19 3.65 -7.05
N LEU A 359 11.00 3.16 -7.40
CA LEU A 359 10.64 2.92 -8.80
C LEU A 359 10.49 4.22 -9.60
N ASP A 360 10.02 5.29 -8.95
CA ASP A 360 10.00 6.63 -9.53
C ASP A 360 11.43 7.13 -9.81
N ALA A 361 12.38 6.90 -8.90
CA ALA A 361 13.80 7.21 -9.10
C ALA A 361 14.45 6.37 -10.21
N MET A 362 13.96 5.15 -10.44
CA MET A 362 14.35 4.30 -11.57
C MET A 362 13.73 4.76 -12.90
N GLY A 363 12.82 5.75 -12.89
CA GLY A 363 12.14 6.22 -14.09
C GLY A 363 11.18 5.18 -14.68
N LEU A 364 10.62 4.29 -13.85
CA LEU A 364 9.60 3.36 -14.29
C LEU A 364 8.24 4.06 -14.47
N GLU A 365 7.36 3.45 -15.26
CA GLU A 365 6.03 3.99 -15.53
C GLU A 365 5.20 4.09 -14.24
N SER A 366 4.37 5.14 -14.11
CA SER A 366 3.65 5.44 -12.87
C SER A 366 2.77 4.28 -12.37
N TRP A 367 2.14 3.52 -13.28
CA TRP A 367 1.33 2.36 -12.91
C TRP A 367 2.17 1.26 -12.22
N ARG A 368 3.46 1.15 -12.55
CA ARG A 368 4.37 0.20 -11.89
C ARG A 368 4.68 0.66 -10.47
N SER A 369 4.96 1.95 -10.28
CA SER A 369 5.20 2.55 -8.96
C SER A 369 3.99 2.46 -8.03
N GLN A 370 2.77 2.65 -8.56
CA GLN A 370 1.52 2.54 -7.79
C GLN A 370 1.12 1.07 -7.53
N GLY A 371 1.43 0.19 -8.48
CA GLY A 371 1.17 -1.25 -8.46
C GLY A 371 2.27 -2.10 -7.82
N ALA A 372 3.30 -1.49 -7.25
CA ALA A 372 4.51 -2.19 -6.81
C ALA A 372 4.26 -3.13 -5.63
N ILE A 373 4.58 -4.41 -5.81
CA ILE A 373 4.57 -5.45 -4.79
C ILE A 373 5.98 -5.92 -4.52
N ARG A 374 6.33 -5.98 -3.23
CA ARG A 374 7.53 -6.66 -2.74
C ARG A 374 7.12 -7.97 -2.08
N LEU A 375 7.65 -9.06 -2.62
CA LEU A 375 7.67 -10.37 -2.00
C LEU A 375 9.11 -10.69 -1.62
N SER A 376 9.36 -10.95 -0.34
CA SER A 376 10.70 -11.21 0.18
C SER A 376 10.71 -12.38 1.16
N PHE A 377 11.41 -13.44 0.78
CA PHE A 377 11.78 -14.51 1.71
C PHE A 377 13.11 -14.15 2.39
N GLY A 378 13.47 -14.87 3.43
CA GLY A 378 14.77 -14.65 4.07
C GLY A 378 15.72 -15.82 3.83
N PRO A 379 17.03 -15.62 4.05
CA PRO A 379 18.04 -16.61 3.71
C PRO A 379 17.99 -17.89 4.57
N ALA A 380 17.19 -17.93 5.64
CA ALA A 380 16.96 -19.15 6.43
C ALA A 380 15.68 -19.91 6.03
N MET A 381 15.03 -19.54 4.92
CA MET A 381 13.86 -20.26 4.41
C MET A 381 14.22 -21.71 4.07
N THR A 382 13.37 -22.65 4.50
CA THR A 382 13.52 -24.07 4.20
C THR A 382 12.81 -24.46 2.90
N ALA A 383 13.18 -25.60 2.32
CA ALA A 383 12.53 -26.13 1.11
C ALA A 383 11.02 -26.37 1.33
N ALA A 384 10.66 -26.89 2.51
CA ALA A 384 9.26 -27.15 2.88
C ALA A 384 8.45 -25.85 3.02
N GLU A 385 9.02 -24.80 3.60
CA GLU A 385 8.39 -23.48 3.65
C GLU A 385 8.23 -22.89 2.23
N CYS A 386 9.23 -23.05 1.36
CA CYS A 386 9.15 -22.59 -0.03
C CYS A 386 8.05 -23.32 -0.80
N GLU A 387 7.95 -24.65 -0.65
CA GLU A 387 6.89 -25.45 -1.26
C GLU A 387 5.51 -25.05 -0.75
N THR A 388 5.37 -24.87 0.56
CA THR A 388 4.13 -24.39 1.20
C THR A 388 3.72 -23.03 0.65
N ALA A 389 4.67 -22.10 0.54
CA ALA A 389 4.45 -20.78 -0.03
C ALA A 389 4.02 -20.85 -1.50
N CYS A 390 4.70 -21.66 -2.32
CA CYS A 390 4.33 -21.86 -3.73
C CYS A 390 2.92 -22.46 -3.87
N HIS A 391 2.56 -23.44 -3.03
CA HIS A 391 1.24 -24.04 -3.03
C HIS A 391 0.15 -23.02 -2.63
N ALA A 392 0.40 -22.24 -1.57
CA ALA A 392 -0.49 -21.18 -1.14
C ALA A 392 -0.72 -20.12 -2.24
N ILE A 393 0.35 -19.67 -2.89
CA ILE A 393 0.26 -18.72 -4.02
C ILE A 393 -0.55 -19.33 -5.17
N ARG A 394 -0.25 -20.55 -5.62
CA ARG A 394 -0.96 -21.17 -6.76
C ARG A 394 -2.46 -21.34 -6.52
N ARG A 395 -2.90 -21.55 -5.28
CA ARG A 395 -4.32 -21.62 -4.94
C ARG A 395 -5.07 -20.32 -5.22
N LEU A 396 -4.37 -19.18 -5.27
CA LEU A 396 -4.96 -17.90 -5.65
C LEU A 396 -5.36 -17.84 -7.13
N ALA A 397 -4.78 -18.68 -8.01
CA ALA A 397 -5.08 -18.63 -9.44
C ALA A 397 -6.59 -18.82 -9.70
N VAL A 398 -7.21 -19.78 -9.01
CA VAL A 398 -8.65 -20.05 -9.11
C VAL A 398 -9.48 -18.85 -8.62
N ILE A 399 -9.01 -18.14 -7.59
CA ILE A 399 -9.71 -16.96 -7.03
C ILE A 399 -9.60 -15.78 -8.00
N VAL A 400 -8.41 -15.51 -8.50
CA VAL A 400 -8.14 -14.44 -9.46
C VAL A 400 -8.92 -14.66 -10.76
N GLN A 401 -9.01 -15.91 -11.23
CA GLN A 401 -9.84 -16.30 -12.38
C GLN A 401 -11.34 -16.13 -12.08
N ARG A 402 -11.84 -16.68 -10.98
CA ARG A 402 -13.27 -16.59 -10.59
C ARG A 402 -13.74 -15.15 -10.39
N CYS A 403 -12.92 -14.31 -9.78
CA CYS A 403 -13.23 -12.91 -9.55
C CYS A 403 -12.91 -12.02 -10.77
N CYS A 404 -12.51 -12.62 -11.90
CA CYS A 404 -12.20 -11.93 -13.16
C CYS A 404 -11.20 -10.79 -12.96
N LEU A 405 -10.23 -11.01 -12.06
CA LEU A 405 -9.17 -10.05 -11.78
C LEU A 405 -8.08 -10.13 -12.85
N VAL A 406 -7.88 -11.31 -13.47
CA VAL A 406 -6.99 -11.51 -14.63
C VAL A 406 -7.72 -12.34 -15.68
N LEU A 407 -7.48 -12.02 -16.96
CA LEU A 407 -7.96 -12.80 -18.10
C LEU A 407 -7.08 -14.05 -18.27
N SER A 408 -7.71 -15.21 -18.44
CA SER A 408 -7.04 -16.45 -18.82
C SER A 408 -7.72 -17.05 -20.04
N ASP A 409 -6.96 -17.74 -20.89
CA ASP A 409 -7.48 -18.45 -22.07
C ASP A 409 -8.39 -19.65 -21.73
N ALA A 410 -8.65 -19.91 -20.44
CA ALA A 410 -9.53 -20.97 -19.95
C ALA A 410 -11.00 -20.53 -19.95
N GLU A 411 -11.93 -21.47 -20.10
CA GLU A 411 -13.37 -21.21 -20.03
C GLU A 411 -13.75 -20.52 -18.68
N PRO A 412 -14.68 -19.54 -18.68
CA PRO A 412 -15.10 -18.83 -17.47
C PRO A 412 -15.58 -19.80 -16.39
N LEU A 413 -14.83 -19.91 -15.29
CA LEU A 413 -15.24 -20.64 -14.09
C LEU A 413 -16.23 -19.78 -13.27
N SER A 414 -17.41 -19.49 -13.82
CA SER A 414 -18.34 -18.51 -13.24
C SER A 414 -19.46 -19.18 -12.41
N ASP A 415 -19.20 -19.49 -11.14
CA ASP A 415 -20.25 -19.75 -10.13
C ASP A 415 -20.71 -18.46 -9.39
N ASN A 416 -19.94 -17.36 -9.50
CA ASN A 416 -20.19 -16.07 -8.83
C ASN A 416 -20.23 -14.91 -9.84
N ALA A 417 -21.22 -14.90 -10.74
CA ALA A 417 -21.41 -13.77 -11.65
C ALA A 417 -21.69 -12.47 -10.86
N VAL A 418 -20.92 -11.42 -11.14
CA VAL A 418 -21.21 -10.06 -10.67
C VAL A 418 -22.59 -9.68 -11.23
N SER A 419 -23.49 -9.29 -10.35
CA SER A 419 -24.86 -8.90 -10.68
C SER A 419 -25.15 -7.55 -10.07
N GLY A 420 -26.05 -6.79 -10.68
CA GLY A 420 -26.48 -5.50 -10.17
C GLY A 420 -25.38 -4.44 -10.31
N LEU A 421 -25.36 -3.48 -9.41
CA LEU A 421 -24.51 -2.30 -9.50
C LEU A 421 -23.18 -2.46 -8.74
N THR A 422 -22.06 -2.25 -9.43
CA THR A 422 -20.74 -2.13 -8.82
C THR A 422 -20.20 -0.72 -9.02
N GLN A 423 -19.79 -0.05 -7.94
CA GLN A 423 -19.09 1.23 -7.95
C GLN A 423 -17.60 1.00 -7.69
N LEU A 424 -16.78 1.28 -8.70
CA LEU A 424 -15.33 1.29 -8.62
C LEU A 424 -14.85 2.74 -8.46
N LYS A 425 -13.76 2.95 -7.71
CA LYS A 425 -13.22 4.29 -7.46
C LYS A 425 -11.72 4.33 -7.71
N HIS A 426 -11.27 5.43 -8.29
CA HIS A 426 -9.86 5.81 -8.33
C HIS A 426 -9.74 7.25 -7.82
N GLU A 427 -9.07 7.42 -6.69
CA GLU A 427 -9.10 8.66 -5.92
C GLU A 427 -10.56 9.05 -5.56
N ASP A 428 -11.01 10.19 -6.05
CA ASP A 428 -12.37 10.72 -5.95
C ASP A 428 -13.25 10.35 -7.15
N MET A 429 -12.68 9.92 -8.28
CA MET A 429 -13.47 9.55 -9.47
C MET A 429 -14.17 8.20 -9.31
N CYS A 430 -15.39 8.10 -9.81
CA CYS A 430 -16.26 6.93 -9.72
C CYS A 430 -16.56 6.38 -11.12
N SER A 431 -16.44 5.05 -11.27
CA SER A 431 -16.97 4.31 -12.41
C SER A 431 -18.00 3.29 -11.97
N TYR A 432 -19.03 3.11 -12.77
CA TYR A 432 -20.12 2.19 -12.46
C TYR A 432 -20.20 1.09 -13.50
N LEU A 433 -20.33 -0.15 -13.04
CA LEU A 433 -20.65 -1.31 -13.85
C LEU A 433 -22.01 -1.87 -13.38
N LEU A 434 -23.01 -1.79 -14.25
CA LEU A 434 -24.33 -2.38 -14.03
C LEU A 434 -24.43 -3.67 -14.84
N VAL A 435 -24.74 -4.79 -14.18
CA VAL A 435 -24.84 -6.11 -14.83
C VAL A 435 -26.20 -6.74 -14.57
N CYS A 436 -26.89 -7.19 -15.62
CA CYS A 436 -28.05 -8.06 -15.47
C CYS A 436 -27.63 -9.53 -15.48
N ALA A 437 -27.73 -10.21 -14.33
CA ALA A 437 -27.37 -11.63 -14.25
C ALA A 437 -28.16 -12.55 -15.20
N LYS A 438 -29.41 -12.21 -15.53
CA LYS A 438 -30.24 -13.05 -16.41
C LYS A 438 -29.84 -12.97 -17.87
N SER A 439 -29.61 -11.76 -18.39
CA SER A 439 -29.26 -11.54 -19.79
C SER A 439 -27.75 -11.51 -20.04
N GLN A 440 -26.93 -11.46 -18.97
CA GLN A 440 -25.49 -11.22 -19.04
C GLN A 440 -25.13 -9.91 -19.77
N GLN A 441 -26.09 -8.99 -19.87
CA GLN A 441 -25.85 -7.66 -20.42
C GLN A 441 -25.27 -6.74 -19.36
N ALA A 442 -24.44 -5.79 -19.80
CA ALA A 442 -23.83 -4.81 -18.92
C ALA A 442 -23.78 -3.40 -19.52
N VAL A 443 -23.79 -2.40 -18.64
CA VAL A 443 -23.56 -0.99 -18.97
C VAL A 443 -22.43 -0.47 -18.09
N ILE A 444 -21.50 0.26 -18.69
CA ILE A 444 -20.46 1.01 -17.97
C ILE A 444 -20.81 2.49 -18.02
N ILE A 445 -20.70 3.19 -16.89
CA ILE A 445 -21.01 4.62 -16.76
C ILE A 445 -19.85 5.32 -16.07
N ASP A 446 -19.44 6.46 -16.60
CA ASP A 446 -18.30 7.30 -16.15
C ASP A 446 -16.98 6.49 -16.03
N PRO A 447 -16.50 5.83 -17.11
CA PRO A 447 -15.30 5.02 -17.04
C PRO A 447 -14.03 5.85 -16.83
N VAL A 448 -13.31 5.58 -15.75
CA VAL A 448 -12.06 6.23 -15.38
C VAL A 448 -10.88 5.47 -15.96
N MET A 449 -9.91 6.19 -16.53
CA MET A 449 -8.76 5.60 -17.24
C MET A 449 -8.00 4.57 -16.40
N ALA A 450 -7.78 4.92 -15.14
CA ALA A 450 -7.03 4.07 -14.21
C ALA A 450 -7.76 2.75 -13.87
N LEU A 451 -9.08 2.68 -14.12
CA LEU A 451 -9.93 1.50 -13.88
C LEU A 451 -10.25 0.72 -15.17
N ALA A 452 -9.84 1.20 -16.35
CA ALA A 452 -10.23 0.63 -17.64
C ALA A 452 -9.88 -0.86 -17.77
N ASN A 453 -8.65 -1.27 -17.41
CA ASN A 453 -8.25 -2.68 -17.44
C ASN A 453 -9.07 -3.55 -16.49
N ARG A 454 -9.40 -3.04 -15.29
CA ARG A 454 -10.23 -3.78 -14.32
C ARG A 454 -11.65 -3.97 -14.83
N LEU A 455 -12.24 -2.92 -15.39
CA LEU A 455 -13.56 -2.98 -16.03
C LEU A 455 -13.56 -3.95 -17.21
N ALA A 456 -12.54 -3.89 -18.08
CA ALA A 456 -12.40 -4.80 -19.20
C ALA A 456 -12.28 -6.27 -18.76
N ASN A 457 -11.44 -6.55 -17.74
CA ASN A 457 -11.30 -7.88 -17.16
C ASN A 457 -12.62 -8.41 -16.58
N MET A 458 -13.39 -7.55 -15.89
CA MET A 458 -14.70 -7.93 -15.36
C MET A 458 -15.71 -8.27 -16.46
N VAL A 459 -15.70 -7.52 -17.58
CA VAL A 459 -16.58 -7.75 -18.73
C VAL A 459 -16.20 -9.04 -19.46
N GLN A 460 -14.94 -9.16 -19.88
CA GLN A 460 -14.46 -10.32 -20.64
C GLN A 460 -14.46 -11.61 -19.80
N GLY A 461 -13.98 -11.55 -18.55
CA GLY A 461 -13.86 -12.73 -17.69
C GLY A 461 -15.21 -13.36 -17.33
N GLN A 462 -16.29 -12.59 -17.36
CA GLN A 462 -17.66 -13.07 -17.11
C GLN A 462 -18.46 -13.27 -18.41
N GLY A 463 -17.87 -13.00 -19.57
CA GLY A 463 -18.57 -13.10 -20.86
C GLY A 463 -19.74 -12.12 -20.99
N LEU A 464 -19.65 -10.93 -20.39
CA LEU A 464 -20.73 -9.94 -20.40
C LEU A 464 -20.85 -9.29 -21.78
N GLN A 465 -22.09 -9.10 -22.24
CA GLN A 465 -22.40 -8.31 -23.42
C GLN A 465 -22.57 -6.84 -23.02
N LEU A 466 -21.59 -5.99 -23.34
CA LEU A 466 -21.77 -4.55 -23.17
C LEU A 466 -22.80 -4.00 -24.16
N VAL A 467 -23.84 -3.35 -23.63
CA VAL A 467 -24.86 -2.68 -24.45
C VAL A 467 -24.58 -1.18 -24.60
N ALA A 468 -23.84 -0.58 -23.67
CA ALA A 468 -23.36 0.80 -23.77
C ALA A 468 -22.19 1.10 -22.82
N ILE A 469 -21.35 2.07 -23.21
CA ILE A 469 -20.35 2.72 -22.36
C ILE A 469 -20.63 4.22 -22.40
N LEU A 470 -21.07 4.77 -21.27
CA LEU A 470 -21.65 6.11 -21.16
C LEU A 470 -20.79 7.01 -20.28
N ASP A 471 -20.77 8.31 -20.58
CA ASP A 471 -20.37 9.36 -19.64
C ASP A 471 -21.59 10.19 -19.24
N THR A 472 -21.64 10.71 -18.03
CA THR A 472 -22.65 11.68 -17.60
C THR A 472 -22.32 13.08 -18.14
N HIS A 473 -21.04 13.40 -18.31
CA HIS A 473 -20.53 14.64 -18.90
C HIS A 473 -19.07 14.46 -19.34
N LEU A 474 -18.53 15.42 -20.10
CA LEU A 474 -17.11 15.44 -20.42
C LEU A 474 -16.35 16.22 -19.36
N HIS A 475 -15.38 15.56 -18.74
CA HIS A 475 -14.50 16.19 -17.77
C HIS A 475 -13.47 17.10 -18.45
N GLN A 476 -13.24 18.29 -17.89
CA GLN A 476 -12.22 19.23 -18.40
C GLN A 476 -10.80 18.86 -17.93
N ASP A 477 -10.70 18.16 -16.82
CA ASP A 477 -9.47 17.84 -16.11
C ASP A 477 -8.95 16.42 -16.38
N HIS A 478 -9.79 15.53 -16.92
CA HIS A 478 -9.38 14.18 -17.29
C HIS A 478 -10.15 13.62 -18.50
N ARG A 479 -9.55 12.64 -19.18
CA ARG A 479 -10.14 11.98 -20.35
C ARG A 479 -10.93 10.74 -19.92
N SER A 480 -12.15 10.60 -20.42
CA SER A 480 -12.95 9.36 -20.28
C SER A 480 -12.23 8.16 -20.90
N ALA A 481 -12.37 6.99 -20.28
CA ALA A 481 -11.76 5.74 -20.75
C ALA A 481 -12.61 4.97 -21.77
N ARG A 482 -13.63 5.59 -22.36
CA ARG A 482 -14.54 4.93 -23.32
C ARG A 482 -13.83 4.38 -24.54
N ASP A 483 -12.96 5.18 -25.16
CA ASP A 483 -12.21 4.76 -26.34
C ASP A 483 -11.28 3.61 -26.01
N ASP A 484 -10.58 3.71 -24.88
CA ASP A 484 -9.66 2.71 -24.38
C ASP A 484 -10.38 1.40 -24.05
N LEU A 485 -11.54 1.45 -23.40
CA LEU A 485 -12.38 0.27 -23.16
C LEU A 485 -12.91 -0.34 -24.45
N THR A 486 -13.33 0.48 -25.42
CA THR A 486 -13.77 0.00 -26.74
C THR A 486 -12.65 -0.77 -27.43
N ALA A 487 -11.43 -0.25 -27.38
CA ALA A 487 -10.24 -0.88 -27.94
C ALA A 487 -9.85 -2.17 -27.18
N LEU A 488 -9.79 -2.12 -25.85
CA LEU A 488 -9.44 -3.27 -24.99
C LEU A 488 -10.42 -4.44 -25.16
N LEU A 489 -11.69 -4.13 -25.38
CA LEU A 489 -12.77 -5.11 -25.53
C LEU A 489 -13.01 -5.54 -26.98
N GLY A 490 -12.32 -4.93 -27.95
CA GLY A 490 -12.47 -5.25 -29.38
C GLY A 490 -13.89 -4.98 -29.90
N LEU A 491 -14.61 -4.01 -29.32
CA LEU A 491 -15.98 -3.71 -29.72
C LEU A 491 -16.00 -3.00 -31.08
N GLN A 492 -16.78 -3.51 -32.02
CA GLN A 492 -17.09 -2.77 -33.25
C GLN A 492 -18.13 -1.69 -32.91
N GLN A 493 -17.88 -0.43 -33.29
CA GLN A 493 -18.86 0.63 -33.11
C GLN A 493 -20.04 0.40 -34.07
N GLU A 494 -21.06 -0.32 -33.60
CA GLU A 494 -22.32 -0.48 -34.32
C GLU A 494 -23.21 0.75 -34.07
N GLY A 495 -23.27 1.64 -35.07
CA GLY A 495 -24.16 2.81 -35.07
C GLY A 495 -23.57 4.06 -34.43
N ALA A 496 -24.14 5.22 -34.79
CA ALA A 496 -23.70 6.51 -34.26
C ALA A 496 -24.23 6.72 -32.83
N THR A 497 -23.33 7.09 -31.92
CA THR A 497 -23.67 7.56 -30.57
C THR A 497 -23.52 9.07 -30.47
N ASP A 498 -24.16 9.69 -29.48
CA ASP A 498 -23.80 11.06 -29.08
C ASP A 498 -22.42 11.11 -28.41
N VAL A 499 -21.98 12.32 -28.08
CA VAL A 499 -20.64 12.58 -27.51
C VAL A 499 -20.42 11.86 -26.18
N LEU A 500 -21.50 11.55 -25.46
CA LEU A 500 -21.49 10.85 -24.16
C LEU A 500 -21.72 9.34 -24.29
N GLY A 501 -21.84 8.82 -25.51
CA GLY A 501 -21.93 7.38 -25.79
C GLY A 501 -23.33 6.82 -25.85
N TRP A 502 -24.35 7.67 -25.81
CA TRP A 502 -25.72 7.21 -25.94
C TRP A 502 -26.06 6.91 -27.42
N PRO A 503 -26.60 5.73 -27.77
CA PRO A 503 -26.96 5.40 -29.14
C PRO A 503 -28.10 6.28 -29.67
N PHE A 504 -27.93 6.96 -30.82
CA PHE A 504 -28.95 7.87 -31.37
C PHE A 504 -30.27 7.16 -31.73
N SER A 505 -30.20 5.88 -32.06
CA SER A 505 -31.37 5.05 -32.42
C SER A 505 -32.22 4.64 -31.22
N GLN A 506 -31.76 4.89 -29.99
CA GLN A 506 -32.40 4.40 -28.77
C GLN A 506 -32.90 5.56 -27.90
N ALA A 507 -34.20 5.58 -27.61
CA ALA A 507 -34.76 6.48 -26.58
C ALA A 507 -34.41 6.01 -25.16
N VAL A 508 -34.17 4.71 -25.01
CA VAL A 508 -33.98 3.99 -23.76
C VAL A 508 -32.98 2.86 -24.03
N ILE A 509 -32.06 2.61 -23.10
CA ILE A 509 -31.12 1.49 -23.15
C ILE A 509 -31.67 0.37 -22.26
N GLU A 510 -31.93 -0.79 -22.86
CA GLU A 510 -32.34 -2.01 -22.16
C GLU A 510 -31.10 -2.83 -21.77
N CYS A 511 -31.01 -3.20 -20.50
CA CYS A 511 -29.97 -4.06 -19.94
C CYS A 511 -30.64 -5.15 -19.09
N GLY A 512 -31.24 -6.14 -19.76
CA GLY A 512 -32.04 -7.20 -19.15
C GLY A 512 -33.19 -6.67 -18.31
N ASP A 513 -33.15 -6.89 -16.99
CA ASP A 513 -34.18 -6.42 -16.04
C ASP A 513 -34.07 -4.91 -15.72
N TYR A 514 -33.03 -4.25 -16.22
CA TYR A 514 -32.76 -2.83 -16.02
C TYR A 514 -33.04 -2.02 -17.27
N GLN A 515 -33.54 -0.80 -17.05
CA GLN A 515 -33.83 0.16 -18.10
C GLN A 515 -33.17 1.50 -17.76
N LEU A 516 -32.38 2.05 -18.67
CA LEU A 516 -31.83 3.40 -18.54
C LEU A 516 -32.55 4.36 -19.48
N SER A 517 -32.97 5.49 -18.94
CA SER A 517 -33.46 6.63 -19.72
C SER A 517 -32.60 7.86 -19.45
N LYS A 518 -32.37 8.70 -20.47
CA LYS A 518 -31.58 9.93 -20.32
C LYS A 518 -32.44 11.16 -20.13
N ILE A 519 -31.98 12.09 -19.30
CA ILE A 519 -32.53 13.42 -19.17
C ILE A 519 -31.43 14.48 -19.34
N ALA A 520 -31.78 15.59 -19.99
CA ALA A 520 -30.89 16.73 -20.09
C ALA A 520 -30.75 17.42 -18.73
N THR A 521 -29.54 17.48 -18.20
CA THR A 521 -29.23 18.20 -16.96
C THR A 521 -28.04 19.15 -17.15
N PRO A 522 -28.14 20.12 -18.07
CA PRO A 522 -27.08 21.10 -18.33
C PRO A 522 -26.85 22.02 -17.13
N GLY A 523 -25.67 22.63 -17.09
CA GLY A 523 -25.36 23.73 -16.19
C GLY A 523 -23.99 23.61 -15.55
N HIS A 524 -23.55 22.41 -15.20
CA HIS A 524 -22.15 22.16 -14.85
C HIS A 524 -21.30 22.21 -16.12
N SER A 525 -21.69 21.40 -17.11
CA SER A 525 -21.33 21.55 -18.52
C SER A 525 -22.59 21.59 -19.39
N ALA A 526 -22.46 22.00 -20.65
CA ALA A 526 -23.60 22.14 -21.57
C ALA A 526 -24.17 20.77 -22.01
N GLU A 527 -23.31 19.77 -22.16
CA GLU A 527 -23.67 18.42 -22.59
C GLU A 527 -24.14 17.52 -21.43
N SER A 528 -23.92 17.91 -20.17
CA SER A 528 -24.28 17.15 -18.97
C SER A 528 -25.65 16.47 -19.04
N ARG A 529 -25.69 15.18 -18.69
CA ARG A 529 -26.87 14.32 -18.65
C ARG A 529 -26.96 13.55 -17.34
N SER A 530 -28.19 13.27 -16.94
CA SER A 530 -28.46 12.28 -15.91
C SER A 530 -29.13 11.04 -16.53
N TYR A 531 -28.74 9.86 -16.06
CA TYR A 531 -29.32 8.59 -16.49
C TYR A 531 -30.18 8.01 -15.38
N LEU A 532 -31.48 7.92 -15.61
CA LEU A 532 -32.43 7.34 -14.66
C LEU A 532 -32.46 5.83 -14.84
N LEU A 533 -32.09 5.11 -13.78
CA LEU A 533 -32.11 3.66 -13.72
C LEU A 533 -33.44 3.18 -13.16
N SER A 534 -34.15 2.38 -13.96
CA SER A 534 -35.38 1.71 -13.55
C SER A 534 -35.18 0.19 -13.54
N GLN A 535 -35.81 -0.47 -12.58
CA GLN A 535 -35.87 -1.92 -12.48
C GLN A 535 -37.34 -2.31 -12.28
N GLN A 536 -37.86 -3.21 -13.13
CA GLN A 536 -39.28 -3.62 -13.11
C GLN A 536 -40.26 -2.42 -13.15
N GLY A 537 -39.92 -1.36 -13.89
CA GLY A 537 -40.75 -0.15 -14.03
C GLY A 537 -40.68 0.84 -12.86
N LEU A 538 -39.94 0.54 -11.79
CA LEU A 538 -39.69 1.45 -10.68
C LEU A 538 -38.33 2.14 -10.84
N ARG A 539 -38.26 3.45 -10.61
CA ARG A 539 -37.00 4.20 -10.58
C ARG A 539 -36.27 3.90 -9.30
N VAL A 540 -35.08 3.29 -9.41
CA VAL A 540 -34.29 2.82 -8.26
C VAL A 540 -33.07 3.68 -8.01
N ALA A 541 -32.45 4.24 -9.06
CA ALA A 541 -31.31 5.14 -8.94
C ALA A 541 -31.26 6.15 -10.11
N ALA A 542 -30.39 7.15 -9.99
CA ALA A 542 -30.01 8.02 -11.08
C ALA A 542 -28.49 8.30 -11.05
N PHE A 543 -27.82 8.17 -12.19
CA PHE A 543 -26.46 8.64 -12.39
C PHE A 543 -26.54 10.11 -12.79
N VAL A 544 -25.99 11.01 -11.99
CA VAL A 544 -26.22 12.46 -12.09
C VAL A 544 -24.96 13.24 -12.44
N GLY A 545 -23.83 12.55 -12.62
CA GLY A 545 -22.54 13.18 -12.86
C GLY A 545 -22.19 14.16 -11.74
N ASP A 546 -21.62 15.30 -12.14
CA ASP A 546 -21.27 16.37 -11.22
C ASP A 546 -22.42 17.37 -10.96
N LEU A 547 -23.65 17.11 -11.43
CA LEU A 547 -24.81 17.95 -11.09
C LEU A 547 -25.03 17.98 -9.56
N LEU A 548 -24.91 16.83 -8.90
CA LEU A 548 -25.05 16.68 -7.47
C LEU A 548 -23.97 15.74 -6.95
N LEU A 549 -23.21 16.19 -5.96
CA LEU A 549 -22.14 15.41 -5.34
C LEU A 549 -22.61 14.94 -3.94
N PRO A 550 -22.12 13.79 -3.45
CA PRO A 550 -22.33 13.41 -2.06
C PRO A 550 -21.76 14.47 -1.10
N GLY A 551 -22.66 15.23 -0.46
CA GLY A 551 -22.29 16.36 0.41
C GLY A 551 -22.15 17.72 -0.28
N GLY A 552 -22.59 17.84 -1.54
CA GLY A 552 -22.38 19.04 -2.33
C GLY A 552 -23.16 19.16 -3.62
N VAL A 553 -22.88 20.21 -4.38
CA VAL A 553 -23.34 20.42 -5.76
C VAL A 553 -22.13 20.71 -6.66
N GLY A 554 -22.26 20.45 -7.96
CA GLY A 554 -21.22 20.76 -8.95
C GLY A 554 -20.80 22.23 -8.97
N ARG A 555 -19.55 22.45 -9.36
CA ARG A 555 -19.00 23.80 -9.57
C ARG A 555 -19.61 24.46 -10.81
N LEU A 556 -19.64 25.79 -10.79
CA LEU A 556 -20.23 26.66 -11.83
C LEU A 556 -19.26 27.74 -12.34
N ASP A 557 -17.98 27.62 -12.02
CA ASP A 557 -16.93 28.55 -12.42
C ASP A 557 -16.15 28.09 -13.67
N LEU A 558 -16.64 27.03 -14.35
CA LEU A 558 -16.09 26.58 -15.64
C LEU A 558 -16.61 27.48 -16.77
N ALA A 559 -15.85 27.57 -17.87
CA ALA A 559 -16.13 28.48 -18.97
C ALA A 559 -17.46 28.20 -19.70
N ASP A 560 -17.95 26.98 -19.61
CA ASP A 560 -19.16 26.43 -20.24
C ASP A 560 -20.30 26.16 -19.23
N SER A 561 -20.12 26.53 -17.96
CA SER A 561 -21.18 26.42 -16.95
C SER A 561 -22.30 27.46 -17.16
N ASP A 562 -23.54 27.06 -16.88
CA ASP A 562 -24.73 27.92 -16.89
C ASP A 562 -25.51 27.75 -15.57
N PRO A 563 -25.44 28.73 -14.65
CA PRO A 563 -26.15 28.68 -13.38
C PRO A 563 -27.67 28.57 -13.46
N ALA A 564 -28.31 29.21 -14.44
CA ALA A 564 -29.76 29.17 -14.58
C ALA A 564 -30.20 27.79 -15.08
N ALA A 565 -29.46 27.24 -16.05
CA ALA A 565 -29.65 25.87 -16.51
C ALA A 565 -29.41 24.86 -15.37
N PHE A 566 -28.38 25.07 -14.56
CA PHE A 566 -28.05 24.20 -13.41
C PHE A 566 -29.18 24.13 -12.37
N GLN A 567 -29.73 25.29 -11.99
CA GLN A 567 -30.87 25.38 -11.07
C GLN A 567 -32.10 24.66 -11.63
N GLN A 568 -32.40 24.88 -12.91
CA GLN A 568 -33.51 24.21 -13.58
C GLN A 568 -33.30 22.70 -13.69
N SER A 569 -32.06 22.25 -13.90
CA SER A 569 -31.68 20.84 -13.93
C SER A 569 -31.92 20.16 -12.59
N LEU A 570 -31.54 20.79 -11.47
CA LEU A 570 -31.83 20.29 -10.11
C LEU A 570 -33.33 20.17 -9.84
N LYS A 571 -34.11 21.22 -10.17
CA LYS A 571 -35.59 21.21 -10.04
C LYS A 571 -36.25 20.16 -10.94
N THR A 572 -35.69 19.93 -12.12
CA THR A 572 -36.20 18.92 -13.08
C THR A 572 -35.92 17.52 -12.59
N LEU A 573 -34.68 17.22 -12.19
CA LEU A 573 -34.30 15.94 -11.63
C LEU A 573 -35.12 15.60 -10.36
N ASN A 574 -35.30 16.56 -9.44
CA ASN A 574 -36.10 16.37 -8.22
C ASN A 574 -37.56 15.99 -8.49
N ARG A 575 -38.14 16.43 -9.62
CA ARG A 575 -39.51 16.04 -10.04
C ARG A 575 -39.57 14.66 -10.70
N MET A 576 -38.42 14.15 -11.18
CA MET A 576 -38.33 12.88 -11.89
C MET A 576 -38.00 11.69 -10.98
N VAL A 577 -37.54 11.94 -9.75
CA VAL A 577 -37.15 10.89 -8.80
C VAL A 577 -37.90 11.04 -7.48
N THR A 578 -37.85 10.01 -6.63
CA THR A 578 -38.37 10.11 -5.26
C THR A 578 -37.31 10.68 -4.31
N PRO A 579 -37.69 11.23 -3.15
CA PRO A 579 -36.72 11.76 -2.17
C PRO A 579 -35.65 10.76 -1.72
N ASP A 580 -35.94 9.47 -1.76
CA ASP A 580 -35.06 8.38 -1.37
C ASP A 580 -34.33 7.69 -2.53
N THR A 581 -34.56 8.12 -3.79
CA THR A 581 -33.84 7.56 -4.95
C THR A 581 -32.34 7.82 -4.81
N LEU A 582 -31.51 6.79 -5.01
CA LEU A 582 -30.05 6.94 -4.95
C LEU A 582 -29.55 7.78 -6.11
N LEU A 583 -28.80 8.84 -5.79
CA LEU A 583 -28.16 9.74 -6.75
C LEU A 583 -26.66 9.46 -6.71
N LEU A 584 -26.14 9.02 -7.86
CA LEU A 584 -24.80 8.49 -8.06
C LEU A 584 -23.99 9.47 -8.91
N SER A 585 -22.89 9.98 -8.37
CA SER A 585 -22.05 11.01 -9.00
C SER A 585 -20.80 10.44 -9.64
N SER A 586 -20.25 11.14 -10.62
CA SER A 586 -18.93 10.86 -11.20
C SER A 586 -17.78 11.10 -10.21
N HIS A 587 -17.98 11.95 -9.19
CA HIS A 587 -16.98 12.20 -8.14
C HIS A 587 -17.52 12.00 -6.72
N ASP A 588 -16.69 11.47 -5.83
CA ASP A 588 -16.94 11.27 -4.40
C ASP A 588 -15.69 11.55 -3.55
N TYR A 589 -15.51 12.81 -3.20
CA TYR A 589 -14.39 13.32 -2.40
C TYR A 589 -14.32 12.80 -0.96
N ALA A 590 -15.45 12.35 -0.41
CA ALA A 590 -15.60 12.08 1.01
C ALA A 590 -15.96 10.61 1.31
N GLN A 591 -15.80 9.71 0.32
CA GLN A 591 -16.14 8.29 0.42
C GLN A 591 -17.59 8.07 0.91
N ARG A 592 -18.52 8.88 0.40
CA ARG A 592 -19.94 8.83 0.73
C ARG A 592 -20.73 7.91 -0.19
N PHE A 593 -20.21 7.50 -1.35
CA PHE A 593 -20.80 6.57 -2.33
C PHE A 593 -22.02 7.11 -3.10
N PHE A 594 -22.98 7.72 -2.42
CA PHE A 594 -24.21 8.27 -3.02
C PHE A 594 -24.80 9.39 -2.17
N THR A 595 -25.78 10.10 -2.72
CA THR A 595 -26.71 10.93 -1.96
C THR A 595 -28.16 10.64 -2.37
N THR A 596 -29.12 11.27 -1.71
CA THR A 596 -30.53 11.31 -2.14
C THR A 596 -31.01 12.74 -1.98
N PHE A 597 -32.14 13.14 -2.57
CA PHE A 597 -32.66 14.48 -2.30
C PHE A 597 -33.00 14.68 -0.82
N ALA A 598 -33.48 13.65 -0.12
CA ALA A 598 -33.72 13.71 1.32
C ALA A 598 -32.43 13.94 2.14
N ILE A 599 -31.32 13.30 1.76
CA ILE A 599 -30.01 13.51 2.40
C ILE A 599 -29.45 14.88 2.01
N ALA A 600 -29.39 15.19 0.72
CA ALA A 600 -28.76 16.39 0.19
C ALA A 600 -29.42 17.67 0.69
N THR A 601 -30.76 17.72 0.80
CA THR A 601 -31.47 18.89 1.34
C THR A 601 -31.23 19.10 2.84
N LYS A 602 -30.97 18.03 3.59
CA LYS A 602 -30.61 18.09 5.01
C LYS A 602 -29.16 18.51 5.21
N GLU A 603 -28.27 18.03 4.35
CA GLU A 603 -26.83 18.33 4.42
C GLU A 603 -26.47 19.69 3.82
N GLN A 604 -27.23 20.17 2.82
CA GLN A 604 -26.96 21.41 2.10
C GLN A 604 -28.19 22.32 2.13
N PRO A 605 -28.24 23.30 3.05
CA PRO A 605 -29.35 24.26 3.16
C PRO A 605 -29.64 25.02 1.86
N LEU A 606 -28.61 25.31 1.04
CA LEU A 606 -28.78 25.97 -0.25
C LEU A 606 -29.61 25.13 -1.24
N LEU A 607 -29.46 23.82 -1.21
CA LEU A 607 -30.26 22.92 -2.04
C LEU A 607 -31.70 22.84 -1.52
N GLY A 608 -31.87 22.79 -0.20
CA GLY A 608 -33.18 22.86 0.44
C GLY A 608 -33.98 24.09 -0.01
N ALA A 609 -33.38 25.28 0.11
CA ALA A 609 -34.01 26.54 -0.31
C ALA A 609 -34.39 26.54 -1.80
N LEU A 610 -33.48 26.10 -2.68
CA LEU A 610 -33.72 26.04 -4.12
C LEU A 610 -34.90 25.13 -4.50
N LEU A 611 -35.09 24.01 -3.79
CA LEU A 611 -36.14 23.04 -4.10
C LEU A 611 -37.49 23.39 -3.48
N THR A 612 -37.54 24.23 -2.44
CA THR A 612 -38.78 24.68 -1.80
C THR A 612 -39.37 25.95 -2.39
N GLU A 613 -38.55 26.82 -3.00
CA GLU A 613 -39.01 28.10 -3.56
C GLU A 613 -39.45 27.95 -5.02
N ASN A 614 -40.59 28.53 -5.37
CA ASN A 614 -41.09 28.56 -6.76
C ASN A 614 -40.14 29.33 -7.68
N ASP A 615 -39.58 30.44 -7.19
CA ASP A 615 -38.55 31.23 -7.86
C ASP A 615 -37.14 30.88 -7.36
N ASN A 616 -36.09 31.31 -8.07
CA ASN A 616 -34.71 31.03 -7.65
C ASN A 616 -34.33 31.95 -6.47
N PRO A 617 -33.76 31.43 -5.36
CA PRO A 617 -33.50 32.25 -4.18
C PRO A 617 -32.54 33.40 -4.49
N PRO A 618 -32.86 34.66 -4.12
CA PRO A 618 -31.97 35.79 -4.33
C PRO A 618 -30.61 35.57 -3.67
N GLY A 619 -29.52 35.69 -4.42
CA GLY A 619 -28.16 35.52 -3.90
C GLY A 619 -27.64 34.07 -3.83
N TRP A 620 -28.44 33.07 -4.22
CA TRP A 620 -28.03 31.65 -4.21
C TRP A 620 -26.71 31.40 -4.97
N LEU A 621 -26.60 31.96 -6.19
CA LEU A 621 -25.40 31.82 -7.03
C LEU A 621 -24.17 32.46 -6.38
N HIS A 622 -24.34 33.64 -5.78
CA HIS A 622 -23.27 34.34 -5.10
C HIS A 622 -22.76 33.54 -3.89
N THR A 623 -23.67 32.97 -3.08
CA THR A 623 -23.28 32.11 -1.96
C THR A 623 -22.57 30.84 -2.42
N LEU A 624 -23.05 30.20 -3.49
CA LEU A 624 -22.41 29.01 -4.05
C LEU A 624 -21.00 29.30 -4.58
N GLN A 625 -20.84 30.40 -5.32
CA GLN A 625 -19.52 30.83 -5.83
C GLN A 625 -18.55 31.19 -4.70
N GLN A 626 -19.02 31.85 -3.64
CA GLN A 626 -18.19 32.14 -2.46
C GLN A 626 -17.73 30.87 -1.74
N GLN A 627 -18.63 29.89 -1.55
CA GLN A 627 -18.28 28.60 -0.94
C GLN A 627 -17.27 27.83 -1.81
N SER A 628 -17.46 27.82 -3.13
CA SER A 628 -16.55 27.18 -4.07
C SER A 628 -15.16 27.83 -4.07
N ALA A 629 -15.09 29.17 -4.07
CA ALA A 629 -13.83 29.90 -4.00
C ALA A 629 -13.06 29.62 -2.69
N ALA A 630 -13.76 29.56 -1.55
CA ALA A 630 -13.15 29.25 -0.26
C ALA A 630 -12.54 27.84 -0.21
N LEU A 631 -13.23 26.85 -0.80
CA LEU A 631 -12.72 25.47 -0.90
C LEU A 631 -11.51 25.38 -1.85
N CYS A 632 -11.53 26.08 -2.98
CA CYS A 632 -10.39 26.12 -3.91
C CYS A 632 -9.12 26.73 -3.26
N GLN A 633 -9.27 27.77 -2.44
CA GLN A 633 -8.14 28.42 -1.74
C GLN A 633 -7.50 27.52 -0.68
N ALA A 634 -8.22 26.53 -0.16
CA ALA A 634 -7.69 25.54 0.79
C ALA A 634 -6.78 24.48 0.14
N SER A 635 -6.36 24.66 -1.13
CA SER A 635 -5.50 23.73 -1.89
C SER A 635 -6.10 22.32 -2.02
N GLN A 636 -7.42 22.25 -2.19
CA GLN A 636 -8.15 21.05 -2.56
C GLN A 636 -8.93 21.39 -3.83
N TYR A 637 -8.38 21.09 -5.00
CA TYR A 637 -9.15 21.14 -6.24
C TYR A 637 -10.28 20.10 -6.10
N GLN A 638 -11.50 20.57 -5.88
CA GLN A 638 -12.72 19.76 -5.75
C GLN A 638 -13.69 20.20 -6.85
N CYS A 639 -14.35 19.27 -7.54
CA CYS A 639 -15.31 19.56 -8.61
C CYS A 639 -16.64 20.16 -8.10
N GLY A 640 -16.73 20.56 -6.82
CA GLY A 640 -17.90 21.21 -6.24
C GLY A 640 -17.74 21.60 -4.77
N VAL A 641 -18.81 22.11 -4.15
CA VAL A 641 -18.81 22.51 -2.72
C VAL A 641 -19.14 21.31 -1.86
N VAL A 642 -18.16 20.68 -1.21
CA VAL A 642 -18.39 19.51 -0.33
C VAL A 642 -18.14 19.87 1.13
N GLU A 643 -19.20 19.92 1.95
CA GLU A 643 -19.06 20.03 3.41
C GLU A 643 -18.94 18.64 4.05
N VAL A 644 -17.86 18.40 4.80
CA VAL A 644 -17.62 17.13 5.50
C VAL A 644 -18.23 17.17 6.91
N SER A 645 -19.41 16.56 7.08
CA SER A 645 -19.94 16.29 8.42
C SER A 645 -19.27 15.05 9.03
N TRP A 646 -18.62 15.23 10.17
CA TRP A 646 -18.00 14.17 10.97
C TRP A 646 -19.02 13.65 11.98
N SER A 647 -19.99 12.85 11.55
CA SER A 647 -20.84 12.12 12.51
C SER A 647 -20.50 10.63 12.47
N ASP A 648 -20.08 10.15 13.63
CA ASP A 648 -19.41 8.88 13.85
C ASP A 648 -20.34 7.66 13.76
N ALA A 649 -19.75 6.50 13.44
CA ALA A 649 -20.43 5.22 13.61
C ALA A 649 -20.81 5.07 15.09
N LYS A 650 -22.10 4.84 15.37
CA LYS A 650 -22.64 4.87 16.73
C LYS A 650 -22.14 3.78 17.67
N ALA A 651 -21.50 2.72 17.17
CA ALA A 651 -20.94 1.69 18.02
C ALA A 651 -19.75 0.96 17.37
N VAL A 652 -18.65 0.88 18.10
CA VAL A 652 -17.47 0.09 17.76
C VAL A 652 -17.46 -1.10 18.71
N VAL A 653 -17.36 -2.31 18.17
CA VAL A 653 -17.23 -3.54 18.96
C VAL A 653 -15.75 -3.89 19.03
N ASP A 654 -15.22 -4.03 20.25
CA ASP A 654 -13.86 -4.49 20.47
C ASP A 654 -13.78 -6.02 20.24
N THR A 655 -12.70 -6.51 19.63
CA THR A 655 -12.52 -7.93 19.29
C THR A 655 -12.72 -8.89 20.48
N PRO A 656 -12.23 -8.61 21.70
CA PRO A 656 -12.45 -9.48 22.86
C PRO A 656 -13.92 -9.60 23.27
N GLU A 657 -14.75 -8.61 22.93
CA GLU A 657 -16.17 -8.54 23.31
C GLU A 657 -17.08 -9.14 22.24
N LEU A 658 -16.56 -9.43 21.04
CA LEU A 658 -17.33 -9.88 19.88
C LEU A 658 -18.18 -11.12 20.19
N GLN A 659 -17.62 -12.10 20.88
CA GLN A 659 -18.34 -13.34 21.19
C GLN A 659 -19.52 -13.08 22.13
N ALA A 660 -19.32 -12.28 23.19
CA ALA A 660 -20.39 -11.91 24.11
C ALA A 660 -21.46 -11.07 23.40
N PHE A 661 -21.04 -10.10 22.59
CA PHE A 661 -21.92 -9.25 21.80
C PHE A 661 -22.84 -10.05 20.86
N LEU A 662 -22.29 -10.99 20.10
CA LEU A 662 -23.08 -11.84 19.18
C LEU A 662 -23.99 -12.84 19.91
N GLN A 663 -23.63 -13.23 21.14
CA GLN A 663 -24.49 -14.08 21.97
C GLN A 663 -25.65 -13.29 22.61
N GLU A 664 -25.39 -12.06 23.06
CA GLU A 664 -26.41 -11.16 23.64
C GLU A 664 -27.37 -10.61 22.58
N GLN A 665 -26.85 -10.32 21.38
CA GLN A 665 -27.60 -9.73 20.27
C GLN A 665 -27.75 -10.74 19.12
N SER A 666 -28.48 -11.82 19.38
CA SER A 666 -28.67 -12.95 18.43
C SER A 666 -29.33 -12.57 17.09
N ASP A 667 -29.93 -11.38 16.98
CA ASP A 667 -30.54 -10.83 15.76
C ASP A 667 -29.57 -10.00 14.90
N VAL A 668 -28.33 -9.80 15.35
CA VAL A 668 -27.30 -9.07 14.58
C VAL A 668 -26.83 -9.90 13.40
N MET A 669 -26.92 -9.31 12.21
CA MET A 669 -26.39 -9.85 10.98
C MET A 669 -24.95 -9.38 10.75
N VAL A 670 -24.04 -10.33 10.52
CA VAL A 670 -22.65 -9.99 10.17
C VAL A 670 -22.58 -9.75 8.66
N VAL A 671 -22.05 -8.60 8.27
CA VAL A 671 -21.86 -8.22 6.86
C VAL A 671 -20.38 -8.08 6.57
N ASP A 672 -19.87 -8.98 5.72
CA ASP A 672 -18.51 -8.93 5.21
C ASP A 672 -18.42 -7.93 4.06
N VAL A 673 -17.81 -6.77 4.32
CA VAL A 673 -17.65 -5.70 3.31
C VAL A 673 -16.31 -5.73 2.58
N ARG A 674 -15.54 -6.83 2.74
CA ARG A 674 -14.34 -7.06 1.94
C ARG A 674 -14.71 -7.31 0.47
N GLU A 675 -13.75 -7.12 -0.43
CA GLU A 675 -14.02 -7.36 -1.85
C GLU A 675 -14.17 -8.87 -2.14
N PRO A 676 -14.85 -9.28 -3.23
CA PRO A 676 -15.15 -10.69 -3.50
C PRO A 676 -13.93 -11.62 -3.48
N TYR A 677 -12.78 -11.10 -3.92
CA TYR A 677 -11.53 -11.85 -3.95
C TYR A 677 -10.98 -12.14 -2.53
N GLU A 678 -11.19 -11.25 -1.56
CA GLU A 678 -10.82 -11.48 -0.16
C GLU A 678 -11.79 -12.46 0.50
N GLN A 679 -13.09 -12.30 0.24
CA GLN A 679 -14.15 -13.17 0.75
C GLN A 679 -13.91 -14.62 0.30
N SER A 680 -13.47 -14.79 -0.95
CA SER A 680 -13.12 -16.09 -1.55
C SER A 680 -11.80 -16.65 -1.04
N ALA A 681 -10.82 -15.80 -0.75
CA ALA A 681 -9.50 -16.21 -0.24
C ALA A 681 -9.53 -16.65 1.23
N GLY A 682 -10.34 -15.98 2.06
CA GLY A 682 -10.46 -16.31 3.48
C GLY A 682 -11.83 -15.97 4.04
N ALA A 683 -12.65 -16.98 4.31
CA ALA A 683 -14.00 -16.82 4.88
C ALA A 683 -13.96 -16.35 6.34
N LEU A 684 -14.91 -15.48 6.73
CA LEU A 684 -15.05 -15.02 8.14
C LEU A 684 -15.62 -16.10 9.06
N GLY A 685 -16.51 -16.96 8.55
CA GLY A 685 -17.31 -17.90 9.34
C GLY A 685 -16.52 -18.73 10.37
N PRO A 686 -15.35 -19.30 10.04
CA PRO A 686 -14.53 -20.08 10.99
C PRO A 686 -14.04 -19.32 12.24
N TYR A 687 -14.10 -17.99 12.22
CA TYR A 687 -13.63 -17.11 13.30
C TYR A 687 -14.78 -16.48 14.10
N LEU A 688 -16.02 -16.82 13.77
CA LEU A 688 -17.22 -16.32 14.42
C LEU A 688 -17.90 -17.44 15.22
N PRO A 689 -18.76 -17.10 16.20
CA PRO A 689 -19.55 -18.10 16.91
C PRO A 689 -20.34 -19.00 15.95
N GLU A 690 -20.44 -20.28 16.28
CA GLU A 690 -21.19 -21.25 15.47
C GLU A 690 -22.64 -20.82 15.25
N GLY A 691 -23.15 -20.96 14.02
CA GLY A 691 -24.48 -20.51 13.63
C GLY A 691 -24.59 -19.04 13.22
N THR A 692 -23.50 -18.26 13.32
CA THR A 692 -23.47 -16.86 12.86
C THR A 692 -23.68 -16.80 11.34
N VAL A 693 -24.73 -16.11 10.90
CA VAL A 693 -24.99 -15.88 9.47
C VAL A 693 -24.16 -14.70 8.98
N VAL A 694 -23.27 -14.96 8.03
CA VAL A 694 -22.45 -13.93 7.37
C VAL A 694 -23.01 -13.66 5.98
N GLN A 695 -23.40 -12.40 5.72
CA GLN A 695 -23.72 -11.94 4.37
C GLN A 695 -22.50 -11.27 3.73
N GLN A 696 -22.27 -11.56 2.46
CA GLN A 696 -21.16 -11.01 1.68
C GLN A 696 -21.66 -9.85 0.83
N TRP A 697 -21.40 -8.62 1.27
CA TRP A 697 -21.75 -7.40 0.55
C TRP A 697 -20.53 -6.48 0.48
N PRO A 698 -19.68 -6.64 -0.55
CA PRO A 698 -18.51 -5.81 -0.76
C PRO A 698 -18.84 -4.33 -0.69
N LEU A 699 -17.90 -3.52 -0.17
CA LEU A 699 -18.07 -2.08 -0.12
C LEU A 699 -18.35 -1.48 -1.51
N SER A 700 -17.70 -2.00 -2.56
CA SER A 700 -17.95 -1.62 -3.97
C SER A 700 -19.39 -1.87 -4.44
N ARG A 701 -20.13 -2.77 -3.79
CA ARG A 701 -21.54 -3.12 -4.10
C ARG A 701 -22.51 -2.67 -3.00
N LEU A 702 -22.09 -1.77 -2.12
CA LEU A 702 -22.96 -1.28 -1.04
C LEU A 702 -24.23 -0.59 -1.57
N CYS A 703 -24.12 0.16 -2.67
CA CYS A 703 -25.29 0.77 -3.31
C CYS A 703 -26.26 -0.29 -3.83
N ASP A 704 -25.76 -1.36 -4.44
CA ASP A 704 -26.58 -2.48 -4.92
C ASP A 704 -27.28 -3.23 -3.78
N ALA A 705 -26.61 -3.38 -2.64
CA ALA A 705 -27.21 -3.96 -1.44
C ALA A 705 -28.42 -3.16 -0.94
N LEU A 706 -28.41 -1.83 -1.12
CA LEU A 706 -29.54 -0.96 -0.82
C LEU A 706 -30.62 -1.02 -1.92
N LEU A 707 -30.23 -1.00 -3.19
CA LEU A 707 -31.16 -1.03 -4.34
C LEU A 707 -31.94 -2.34 -4.42
N SER A 708 -31.28 -3.46 -4.16
CA SER A 708 -31.90 -4.80 -4.15
C SER A 708 -32.73 -5.09 -2.90
N GLY A 709 -32.66 -4.22 -1.88
CA GLY A 709 -33.30 -4.44 -0.58
C GLY A 709 -32.66 -5.55 0.25
N ALA A 710 -31.44 -5.98 -0.09
CA ALA A 710 -30.70 -6.98 0.68
C ALA A 710 -30.31 -6.47 2.07
N LEU A 711 -29.95 -5.19 2.17
CA LEU A 711 -29.78 -4.48 3.43
C LEU A 711 -30.95 -3.53 3.66
N ARG A 712 -31.60 -3.66 4.82
CA ARG A 712 -32.81 -2.93 5.21
C ARG A 712 -32.58 -2.18 6.52
N LYS A 713 -33.19 -1.01 6.66
CA LYS A 713 -32.92 -0.06 7.75
C LYS A 713 -33.24 -0.61 9.14
N GLU A 714 -34.12 -1.61 9.22
CA GLU A 714 -34.57 -2.25 10.45
C GLU A 714 -33.59 -3.31 10.97
N GLN A 715 -32.61 -3.72 10.16
CA GLN A 715 -31.64 -4.74 10.54
C GLN A 715 -30.56 -4.17 11.45
N ARG A 716 -30.13 -5.00 12.40
CA ARG A 716 -28.91 -4.76 13.17
C ARG A 716 -27.72 -5.35 12.43
N LEU A 717 -26.74 -4.52 12.08
CA LEU A 717 -25.65 -4.92 11.19
C LEU A 717 -24.30 -4.78 11.89
N LEU A 718 -23.52 -5.86 11.94
CA LEU A 718 -22.10 -5.80 12.29
C LEU A 718 -21.27 -5.87 11.01
N LEU A 719 -20.67 -4.75 10.63
CA LEU A 719 -19.84 -4.66 9.44
C LEU A 719 -18.40 -5.07 9.76
N VAL A 720 -17.85 -5.95 8.94
CA VAL A 720 -16.50 -6.48 9.10
C VAL A 720 -15.71 -6.31 7.81
N CYS A 721 -14.52 -5.74 7.93
CA CYS A 721 -13.52 -5.75 6.85
C CYS A 721 -12.16 -6.21 7.40
N ARG A 722 -11.10 -6.18 6.58
CA ARG A 722 -9.73 -6.55 6.99
C ARG A 722 -9.26 -5.83 8.27
N SER A 723 -9.25 -4.50 8.28
CA SER A 723 -8.64 -3.69 9.36
C SER A 723 -9.63 -2.88 10.20
N GLY A 724 -10.93 -2.93 9.87
CA GLY A 724 -11.96 -2.06 10.43
C GLY A 724 -12.18 -0.73 9.66
N ASN A 725 -11.25 -0.33 8.77
CA ASN A 725 -11.37 0.96 8.08
C ASN A 725 -12.50 0.99 7.03
N ARG A 726 -12.57 -0.01 6.15
CA ARG A 726 -13.64 -0.10 5.13
C ARG A 726 -15.02 -0.31 5.77
N SER A 727 -15.11 -1.12 6.82
CA SER A 727 -16.36 -1.32 7.55
C SER A 727 -16.79 -0.07 8.30
N LEU A 728 -15.85 0.75 8.79
CA LEU A 728 -16.17 2.06 9.33
C LEU A 728 -16.74 3.02 8.26
N VAL A 729 -16.17 3.02 7.05
CA VAL A 729 -16.73 3.79 5.91
C VAL A 729 -18.14 3.31 5.58
N ALA A 730 -18.33 2.00 5.42
CA ALA A 730 -19.65 1.41 5.19
C ALA A 730 -20.66 1.80 6.29
N ALA A 731 -20.24 1.76 7.55
CA ALA A 731 -21.08 2.11 8.68
C ALA A 731 -21.51 3.58 8.65
N LYS A 732 -20.60 4.49 8.29
CA LYS A 732 -20.91 5.92 8.10
C LYS A 732 -21.92 6.12 6.96
N VAL A 733 -21.75 5.41 5.85
CA VAL A 733 -22.67 5.48 4.69
C VAL A 733 -24.06 4.96 5.08
N LEU A 734 -24.16 3.80 5.73
CA LEU A 734 -25.44 3.22 6.15
C LEU A 734 -26.14 4.09 7.23
N ASN A 735 -25.40 4.62 8.20
CA ASN A 735 -25.96 5.54 9.18
C ASN A 735 -26.53 6.81 8.51
N ARG A 736 -25.82 7.37 7.52
CA ARG A 736 -26.33 8.50 6.72
C ARG A 736 -27.61 8.14 5.96
N ALA A 737 -27.72 6.90 5.49
CA ALA A 737 -28.90 6.36 4.82
C ALA A 737 -30.08 6.07 5.76
N GLY A 738 -29.90 6.24 7.07
CA GLY A 738 -30.95 6.08 8.09
C GLY A 738 -31.00 4.71 8.76
N PHE A 739 -29.93 3.91 8.67
CA PHE A 739 -29.79 2.71 9.51
C PHE A 739 -29.45 3.16 10.94
N SER A 740 -30.18 2.66 11.95
CA SER A 740 -29.98 3.09 13.34
C SER A 740 -29.03 2.19 14.13
N GLU A 741 -28.93 0.91 13.76
CA GLU A 741 -28.22 -0.14 14.50
C GLU A 741 -27.06 -0.72 13.68
N VAL A 742 -26.05 0.10 13.38
CA VAL A 742 -24.86 -0.30 12.60
C VAL A 742 -23.60 -0.26 13.45
N TYR A 743 -22.92 -1.39 13.52
CA TYR A 743 -21.72 -1.64 14.32
C TYR A 743 -20.52 -1.87 13.40
N ASN A 744 -19.33 -1.45 13.86
CA ASN A 744 -18.06 -1.73 13.20
C ASN A 744 -17.15 -2.55 14.11
N LEU A 745 -16.55 -3.63 13.61
CA LEU A 745 -15.54 -4.39 14.34
C LEU A 745 -14.20 -3.65 14.34
N LYS A 746 -13.71 -3.26 15.53
CA LYS A 746 -12.41 -2.58 15.67
C LYS A 746 -11.27 -3.52 15.30
N GLY A 747 -10.32 -3.03 14.50
CA GLY A 747 -9.21 -3.83 13.99
C GLY A 747 -9.61 -4.86 12.92
N GLY A 748 -10.91 -5.07 12.69
CA GLY A 748 -11.43 -5.94 11.65
C GLY A 748 -11.06 -7.42 11.81
N PHE A 749 -11.10 -8.14 10.69
CA PHE A 749 -10.75 -9.55 10.60
C PHE A 749 -9.31 -9.85 11.02
N ALA A 750 -8.36 -8.92 10.81
CA ALA A 750 -6.96 -9.11 11.16
C ALA A 750 -6.72 -9.34 12.66
N MET A 751 -7.64 -8.89 13.53
CA MET A 751 -7.58 -9.15 14.97
C MET A 751 -8.26 -10.48 15.37
N LEU A 752 -9.03 -11.09 14.47
CA LEU A 752 -9.67 -12.39 14.66
C LEU A 752 -8.81 -13.56 14.13
N SER A 753 -8.04 -13.30 13.07
CA SER A 753 -7.37 -14.32 12.25
C SER A 753 -6.03 -14.82 12.77
#